data_AF-A0A0F4XMW7-F1
#
_entry.id   AF-A0A0F4XMW7-F1
#
_cell.length_a   1.000
_cell.length_b   1.000
_cell.length_c   1.000
_cell.angle_alpha   90.00
_cell.angle_beta   90.00
_cell.angle_gamma   90.00
#
_symmetry.space_group_name_H-M   'P 1'
#
loop_
_entity.id
_entity.type
_entity.pdbx_description
1 polymer ?
#
loop_
_entity_poly.entity_id
_entity_poly.type
_entity_poly.pdbx_seq_one_letter_code
_entity_poly.pdbx_strand_id
1 'polypeptide(L)'
;MHSTLEQVFGYPQFRPGQEAAIGAVLAGRSAAAIFPTGSGKSLCYQLSALLLPHLTLVVSPLLALMQDQLAFLKRHGIAAASIDSAQGRDETNDAMARARSGELKILMISVERLKNERFRNFLQQVPISLLVVDEAHCISEWGHNFRPDYLKLPDYQREFNIPQVLLLTATATPKVIADMQAKFAISATDVVTTGFYRSNLNLLVEPVLGADKRARLVQWLGERAGQPSIVYVTLQRTAEQIAEHLGQHGIVAEAYHAGLPHEQREDIQRRFMGGQSNCIVATIAFGMGIDKSDIRNVVHFDLPKSIENYSQEIGRAGRDGQPSDCLVLANRDSLNVLENFVYGDTPELAGIRCVLDELKAAGPDGQWEFLLGPLADQSNIRQLPLKTLLVQLELRRLIAPCYAYFAEYRFKFLTEPQELLERFEGERRDFVSAIIQTSSRARAWATVNFDGMYQQYHAERNRVVKALDYFQEKGWIELESKQMTEVYSVLDVDLDVQVLSAELHAYFTRHEHSEIARIHAMLELFATDHCLGYRLAQYFGDDNAPRQCGHCSVCHGHVARLPEPPVLPALVDKNFEALCGDFIHKHEQHSGSVPSAERLTRFLCAISVPLFTRLKARKIHGYAALEAYPYAEVRQWIQAHL
;
A
#
# COMPACT_ATOMS: atom_id res chain seq x y z
N MET A 1 -25.87 7.94 23.44
CA MET A 1 -24.97 6.98 22.77
C MET A 1 -25.29 5.52 23.12
N HIS A 2 -25.44 5.11 24.38
CA HIS A 2 -25.71 3.70 24.75
C HIS A 2 -27.00 3.14 24.14
N SER A 3 -28.09 3.91 24.17
CA SER A 3 -29.35 3.52 23.50
C SER A 3 -29.15 3.20 22.01
N THR A 4 -28.37 4.02 21.30
CA THR A 4 -28.09 3.82 19.86
C THR A 4 -27.19 2.61 19.63
N LEU A 5 -26.22 2.37 20.52
CA LEU A 5 -25.36 1.19 20.48
C LEU A 5 -26.20 -0.10 20.50
N GLU A 6 -27.12 -0.19 21.47
CA GLU A 6 -27.98 -1.37 21.65
C GLU A 6 -29.02 -1.48 20.52
N GLN A 7 -29.72 -0.40 20.19
CA GLN A 7 -30.82 -0.42 19.20
C GLN A 7 -30.34 -0.66 17.77
N VAL A 8 -29.21 -0.08 17.38
CA VAL A 8 -28.73 -0.17 16.00
C VAL A 8 -27.79 -1.36 15.83
N PHE A 9 -26.83 -1.55 16.74
CA PHE A 9 -25.79 -2.57 16.59
C PHE A 9 -26.00 -3.83 17.43
N GLY A 10 -26.99 -3.84 18.33
CA GLY A 10 -27.29 -5.00 19.18
C GLY A 10 -26.23 -5.28 20.25
N TYR A 11 -25.32 -4.33 20.52
CA TYR A 11 -24.28 -4.51 21.53
C TYR A 11 -24.76 -3.98 22.90
N PRO A 12 -24.73 -4.80 23.97
CA PRO A 12 -25.21 -4.38 25.28
C PRO A 12 -24.23 -3.44 26.01
N GLN A 13 -22.96 -3.44 25.61
CA GLN A 13 -21.91 -2.64 26.26
C GLN A 13 -20.77 -2.34 25.28
N PHE A 14 -20.02 -1.27 25.57
CA PHE A 14 -18.80 -0.95 24.86
C PHE A 14 -17.66 -1.91 25.21
N ARG A 15 -16.78 -2.15 24.25
CA ARG A 15 -15.46 -2.73 24.51
C ARG A 15 -14.52 -1.68 25.10
N PRO A 16 -13.44 -2.09 25.78
CA PRO A 16 -12.47 -1.15 26.35
C PRO A 16 -12.01 -0.09 25.34
N GLY A 17 -11.92 1.15 25.79
CA GLY A 17 -11.48 2.30 24.99
C GLY A 17 -12.52 2.90 24.02
N GLN A 18 -13.50 2.13 23.55
CA GLN A 18 -14.46 2.62 22.56
C GLN A 18 -15.26 3.83 23.06
N GLU A 19 -15.80 3.75 24.28
CA GLU A 19 -16.61 4.81 24.87
C GLU A 19 -15.82 6.11 25.04
N ALA A 20 -14.56 6.03 25.48
CA ALA A 20 -13.70 7.20 25.65
C ALA A 20 -13.45 7.91 24.32
N ALA A 21 -13.11 7.15 23.27
CA ALA A 21 -12.86 7.70 21.93
C ALA A 21 -14.12 8.33 21.33
N ILE A 22 -15.27 7.64 21.45
CA ILE A 22 -16.56 8.17 20.97
C ILE A 22 -16.96 9.41 21.77
N GLY A 23 -16.79 9.39 23.10
CA GLY A 23 -17.12 10.51 23.98
C GLY A 23 -16.33 11.79 23.63
N ALA A 24 -15.04 11.67 23.30
CA ALA A 24 -14.22 12.80 22.84
C ALA A 24 -14.78 13.41 21.54
N VAL A 25 -15.10 12.57 20.55
CA VAL A 25 -15.68 13.00 19.26
C VAL A 25 -17.07 13.62 19.43
N LEU A 26 -17.92 13.07 20.31
CA LEU A 26 -19.23 13.66 20.57
C LEU A 26 -19.14 14.99 21.33
N ALA A 27 -18.04 15.23 22.05
CA ALA A 27 -17.74 16.51 22.69
C ALA A 27 -17.10 17.53 21.72
N GLY A 28 -17.02 17.22 20.42
CA GLY A 28 -16.45 18.11 19.41
C GLY A 28 -14.92 18.16 19.41
N ARG A 29 -14.25 17.16 20.00
CA ARG A 29 -12.79 17.07 20.06
C ARG A 29 -12.25 15.99 19.14
N SER A 30 -11.11 16.28 18.51
CA SER A 30 -10.36 15.26 17.77
C SER A 30 -9.79 14.20 18.71
N ALA A 31 -9.77 12.94 18.27
CA ALA A 31 -9.32 11.81 19.07
C ALA A 31 -8.51 10.80 18.26
N ALA A 32 -7.71 10.00 18.94
CA ALA A 32 -7.01 8.85 18.34
C ALA A 32 -7.34 7.58 19.11
N ALA A 33 -7.77 6.52 18.40
CA ALA A 33 -8.01 5.20 18.96
C ALA A 33 -7.03 4.18 18.38
N ILE A 34 -6.09 3.76 19.23
CA ILE A 34 -5.06 2.78 18.93
C ILE A 34 -5.46 1.47 19.61
N PHE A 35 -6.24 0.66 18.90
CA PHE A 35 -6.76 -0.61 19.42
C PHE A 35 -6.26 -1.78 18.57
N PRO A 36 -5.85 -2.91 19.16
CA PRO A 36 -5.37 -4.06 18.39
C PRO A 36 -6.47 -4.60 17.44
N THR A 37 -6.07 -5.40 16.46
CA THR A 37 -6.99 -6.02 15.50
C THR A 37 -8.09 -6.81 16.22
N GLY A 38 -9.31 -6.77 15.67
CA GLY A 38 -10.47 -7.44 16.27
C GLY A 38 -11.15 -6.68 17.42
N SER A 39 -10.61 -5.56 17.90
CA SER A 39 -11.18 -4.78 19.02
C SER A 39 -12.41 -3.93 18.68
N GLY A 40 -12.85 -3.93 17.42
CA GLY A 40 -14.03 -3.16 16.98
C GLY A 40 -13.76 -1.66 16.79
N LYS A 41 -12.62 -1.29 16.20
CA LYS A 41 -12.26 0.11 15.90
C LYS A 41 -13.31 0.83 15.05
N SER A 42 -13.90 0.12 14.07
CA SER A 42 -14.88 0.73 13.16
C SER A 42 -16.10 1.28 13.91
N LEU A 43 -16.52 0.63 15.00
CA LEU A 43 -17.66 1.08 15.80
C LEU A 43 -17.49 2.51 16.31
N CYS A 44 -16.25 2.95 16.58
CA CYS A 44 -15.97 4.30 17.07
C CYS A 44 -16.45 5.37 16.09
N TYR A 45 -16.20 5.20 14.79
CA TYR A 45 -16.71 6.15 13.80
C TYR A 45 -18.16 5.86 13.40
N GLN A 46 -18.56 4.60 13.34
CA GLN A 46 -19.90 4.21 12.89
C GLN A 46 -20.98 4.73 13.84
N LEU A 47 -20.76 4.60 15.16
CA LEU A 47 -21.68 5.15 16.15
C LEU A 47 -21.62 6.68 16.19
N SER A 48 -20.42 7.27 16.11
CA SER A 48 -20.26 8.73 16.07
C SER A 48 -21.00 9.34 14.87
N ALA A 49 -20.92 8.70 13.69
CA ALA A 49 -21.60 9.16 12.48
C ALA A 49 -23.12 9.26 12.65
N LEU A 50 -23.75 8.35 13.39
CA LEU A 50 -25.19 8.37 13.66
C LEU A 50 -25.61 9.48 14.63
N LEU A 51 -24.71 9.88 15.52
CA LEU A 51 -24.99 10.84 16.58
C LEU A 51 -24.59 12.28 16.20
N LEU A 52 -23.72 12.45 15.21
CA LEU A 52 -23.34 13.75 14.66
C LEU A 52 -24.32 14.20 13.58
N PRO A 53 -24.56 15.51 13.40
CA PRO A 53 -25.60 16.01 12.50
C PRO A 53 -25.30 15.77 11.02
N HIS A 54 -24.05 15.90 10.59
CA HIS A 54 -23.68 15.90 9.17
C HIS A 54 -22.93 14.63 8.75
N LEU A 55 -22.27 14.69 7.59
CA LEU A 55 -21.56 13.57 7.00
C LEU A 55 -20.30 13.21 7.81
N THR A 56 -20.01 11.91 7.91
CA THR A 56 -18.70 11.40 8.33
C THR A 56 -17.92 10.95 7.10
N LEU A 57 -16.79 11.59 6.84
CA LEU A 57 -15.89 11.24 5.73
C LEU A 57 -14.83 10.26 6.23
N VAL A 58 -14.80 9.04 5.68
CA VAL A 58 -13.85 8.00 6.08
C VAL A 58 -12.82 7.79 4.99
N VAL A 59 -11.56 8.07 5.29
CA VAL A 59 -10.42 7.77 4.43
C VAL A 59 -9.82 6.44 4.85
N SER A 60 -9.82 5.45 3.95
CA SER A 60 -9.23 4.13 4.21
C SER A 60 -8.36 3.68 3.02
N PRO A 61 -7.23 2.98 3.24
CA PRO A 61 -6.31 2.64 2.16
C PRO A 61 -6.75 1.44 1.33
N LEU A 62 -7.86 0.77 1.69
CA LEU A 62 -8.18 -0.59 1.24
C LEU A 62 -9.62 -0.68 0.73
N LEU A 63 -9.76 -0.82 -0.59
CA LEU A 63 -11.07 -0.96 -1.26
C LEU A 63 -11.85 -2.19 -0.76
N ALA A 64 -11.19 -3.34 -0.59
CA ALA A 64 -11.83 -4.56 -0.08
C ALA A 64 -12.39 -4.35 1.34
N LEU A 65 -11.65 -3.65 2.20
CA LEU A 65 -12.12 -3.33 3.55
C LEU A 65 -13.33 -2.38 3.50
N MET A 66 -13.32 -1.38 2.60
CA MET A 66 -14.45 -0.48 2.40
C MET A 66 -15.72 -1.25 2.02
N GLN A 67 -15.63 -2.21 1.11
CA GLN A 67 -16.76 -3.05 0.70
C GLN A 67 -17.35 -3.85 1.86
N ASP A 68 -16.50 -4.49 2.67
CA ASP A 68 -16.94 -5.22 3.87
C ASP A 68 -17.62 -4.30 4.90
N GLN A 69 -17.09 -3.10 5.10
CA GLN A 69 -17.70 -2.10 5.99
C GLN A 69 -19.05 -1.62 5.45
N LEU A 70 -19.18 -1.37 4.14
CA LEU A 70 -20.45 -0.98 3.52
C LEU A 70 -21.51 -2.08 3.64
N ALA A 71 -21.13 -3.35 3.42
CA ALA A 71 -22.02 -4.48 3.62
C ALA A 71 -22.50 -4.56 5.08
N PHE A 72 -21.59 -4.35 6.04
CA PHE A 72 -21.94 -4.27 7.46
C PHE A 72 -22.90 -3.12 7.77
N LEU A 73 -22.61 -1.91 7.29
CA LEU A 73 -23.45 -0.71 7.51
C LEU A 73 -24.85 -0.89 6.90
N LYS A 74 -24.94 -1.44 5.70
CA LYS A 74 -26.21 -1.74 5.02
C LYS A 74 -27.07 -2.72 5.81
N ARG A 75 -26.49 -3.76 6.41
CA ARG A 75 -27.21 -4.71 7.27
C ARG A 75 -27.81 -4.07 8.52
N HIS A 76 -27.23 -2.98 9.00
CA HIS A 76 -27.72 -2.22 10.15
C HIS A 76 -28.59 -1.02 9.73
N GLY A 77 -28.99 -0.91 8.46
CA GLY A 77 -29.83 0.18 7.96
C GLY A 77 -29.15 1.54 7.92
N ILE A 78 -27.81 1.59 7.95
CA ILE A 78 -27.05 2.84 7.97
C ILE A 78 -26.76 3.28 6.53
N ALA A 79 -27.19 4.49 6.18
CA ALA A 79 -26.95 5.07 4.86
C ALA A 79 -25.47 5.41 4.67
N ALA A 80 -24.78 4.58 3.89
CA ALA A 80 -23.36 4.72 3.59
C ALA A 80 -23.08 4.40 2.12
N ALA A 81 -22.04 5.04 1.57
CA ALA A 81 -21.53 4.77 0.22
C ALA A 81 -20.01 4.87 0.17
N SER A 82 -19.39 4.28 -0.84
CA SER A 82 -18.00 4.58 -1.23
C SER A 82 -17.96 5.40 -2.51
N ILE A 83 -16.87 6.17 -2.68
CA ILE A 83 -16.45 6.69 -3.98
C ILE A 83 -15.03 6.20 -4.26
N ASP A 84 -14.91 5.30 -5.23
CA ASP A 84 -13.62 4.73 -5.65
C ASP A 84 -13.46 4.70 -7.18
N SER A 85 -12.30 4.25 -7.66
CA SER A 85 -11.96 4.25 -9.08
C SER A 85 -12.63 3.13 -9.89
N ALA A 86 -13.23 2.13 -9.24
CA ALA A 86 -13.89 1.01 -9.92
C ALA A 86 -15.36 1.31 -10.23
N GLN A 87 -15.96 2.31 -9.56
CA GLN A 87 -17.37 2.66 -9.73
C GLN A 87 -17.65 3.40 -11.04
N GLY A 88 -18.85 3.14 -11.57
CA GLY A 88 -19.39 3.87 -12.70
C GLY A 88 -19.71 5.33 -12.37
N ARG A 89 -19.90 6.13 -13.41
CA ARG A 89 -20.22 7.56 -13.25
C ARG A 89 -21.57 7.78 -12.57
N ASP A 90 -22.56 6.96 -12.89
CA ASP A 90 -23.90 7.06 -12.30
C ASP A 90 -23.88 6.74 -10.80
N GLU A 91 -23.18 5.68 -10.39
CA GLU A 91 -22.99 5.33 -8.97
C GLU A 91 -22.28 6.44 -8.21
N THR A 92 -21.23 7.01 -8.79
CA THR A 92 -20.49 8.13 -8.22
C THR A 92 -21.41 9.36 -8.07
N ASN A 93 -22.21 9.68 -9.09
CA ASN A 93 -23.11 10.83 -9.07
C ASN A 93 -24.23 10.64 -8.04
N ASP A 94 -24.79 9.43 -7.92
CA ASP A 94 -25.78 9.08 -6.90
C ASP A 94 -25.21 9.27 -5.49
N ALA A 95 -24.03 8.68 -5.22
CA ALA A 95 -23.35 8.84 -3.94
C ALA A 95 -23.09 10.32 -3.60
N MET A 96 -22.65 11.12 -4.59
CA MET A 96 -22.46 12.56 -4.41
C MET A 96 -23.79 13.28 -4.15
N ALA A 97 -24.87 12.95 -4.88
CA ALA A 97 -26.17 13.59 -4.69
C ALA A 97 -26.73 13.31 -3.29
N ARG A 98 -26.65 12.06 -2.84
CA ARG A 98 -27.10 11.61 -1.51
C ARG A 98 -26.25 12.19 -0.37
N ALA A 99 -24.97 12.44 -0.62
CA ALA A 99 -24.12 13.19 0.30
C ALA A 99 -24.53 14.67 0.40
N ARG A 100 -24.84 15.34 -0.73
CA ARG A 100 -25.30 16.75 -0.72
C ARG A 100 -26.66 16.91 -0.04
N SER A 101 -27.57 15.96 -0.24
CA SER A 101 -28.91 16.01 0.36
C SER A 101 -28.90 15.71 1.87
N GLY A 102 -27.78 15.23 2.41
CA GLY A 102 -27.67 14.80 3.81
C GLY A 102 -28.26 13.43 4.11
N GLU A 103 -28.62 12.66 3.07
CA GLU A 103 -29.12 11.29 3.22
C GLU A 103 -28.00 10.35 3.71
N LEU A 104 -26.77 10.52 3.21
CA LEU A 104 -25.62 9.72 3.65
C LEU A 104 -25.11 10.18 5.01
N LYS A 105 -24.92 9.21 5.92
CA LYS A 105 -24.22 9.42 7.19
C LYS A 105 -22.74 9.15 7.09
N ILE A 106 -22.33 8.24 6.20
CA ILE A 106 -20.93 7.83 6.03
C ILE A 106 -20.59 7.82 4.54
N LEU A 107 -19.49 8.49 4.16
CA LEU A 107 -18.90 8.40 2.83
C LEU A 107 -17.47 7.88 2.97
N MET A 108 -17.19 6.73 2.37
CA MET A 108 -15.85 6.11 2.39
C MET A 108 -15.09 6.42 1.09
N ILE A 109 -13.82 6.81 1.20
CA ILE A 109 -12.96 7.11 0.05
C ILE A 109 -11.56 6.55 0.24
N SER A 110 -10.87 6.31 -0.89
CA SER A 110 -9.41 6.19 -0.87
C SER A 110 -8.77 7.57 -0.78
N VAL A 111 -7.54 7.65 -0.26
CA VAL A 111 -6.82 8.94 -0.15
C VAL A 111 -6.51 9.53 -1.53
N GLU A 112 -6.26 8.67 -2.52
CA GLU A 112 -5.95 9.06 -3.90
C GLU A 112 -7.12 9.78 -4.57
N ARG A 113 -8.36 9.55 -4.09
CA ARG A 113 -9.55 10.25 -4.60
C ARG A 113 -9.49 11.75 -4.36
N LEU A 114 -8.78 12.18 -3.32
CA LEU A 114 -8.59 13.60 -3.00
C LEU A 114 -7.69 14.32 -4.01
N LYS A 115 -6.98 13.60 -4.90
CA LYS A 115 -6.24 14.22 -6.02
C LYS A 115 -7.17 14.88 -7.05
N ASN A 116 -8.43 14.46 -7.11
CA ASN A 116 -9.40 15.01 -8.06
C ASN A 116 -9.96 16.35 -7.56
N GLU A 117 -9.61 17.44 -8.24
CA GLU A 117 -10.08 18.79 -7.89
C GLU A 117 -11.62 18.92 -7.86
N ARG A 118 -12.33 18.32 -8.83
CA ARG A 118 -13.81 18.35 -8.83
C ARG A 118 -14.39 17.68 -7.59
N PHE A 119 -13.73 16.63 -7.11
CA PHE A 119 -14.13 15.95 -5.89
C PHE A 119 -13.85 16.80 -4.65
N ARG A 120 -12.70 17.48 -4.57
CA ARG A 120 -12.40 18.44 -3.50
C ARG A 120 -13.41 19.58 -3.46
N ASN A 121 -13.72 20.19 -4.61
CA ASN A 121 -14.73 21.24 -4.73
C ASN A 121 -16.13 20.77 -4.32
N PHE A 122 -16.46 19.50 -4.56
CA PHE A 122 -17.69 18.89 -4.05
C PHE A 122 -17.67 18.78 -2.52
N LEU A 123 -16.58 18.29 -1.92
CA LEU A 123 -16.48 18.16 -0.46
C LEU A 123 -16.57 19.52 0.25
N GLN A 124 -16.01 20.58 -0.32
CA GLN A 124 -16.14 21.95 0.20
C GLN A 124 -17.61 22.44 0.28
N GLN A 125 -18.52 21.83 -0.50
CA GLN A 125 -19.94 22.19 -0.52
C GLN A 125 -20.81 21.30 0.39
N VAL A 126 -20.23 20.26 0.99
CA VAL A 126 -20.96 19.31 1.84
C VAL A 126 -20.59 19.58 3.31
N PRO A 127 -21.56 19.76 4.21
CA PRO A 127 -21.25 19.86 5.63
C PRO A 127 -20.73 18.51 6.14
N ILE A 128 -19.54 18.52 6.75
CA ILE A 128 -18.88 17.32 7.29
C ILE A 128 -18.66 17.51 8.79
N SER A 129 -19.13 16.56 9.60
CA SER A 129 -18.99 16.60 11.05
C SER A 129 -17.71 15.93 11.56
N LEU A 130 -17.16 14.99 10.81
CA LEU A 130 -16.03 14.18 11.24
C LEU A 130 -15.23 13.68 10.04
N LEU A 131 -13.90 13.89 10.10
CA LEU A 131 -12.94 13.18 9.27
C LEU A 131 -12.49 11.94 10.04
N VAL A 132 -12.56 10.77 9.42
CA VAL A 132 -12.01 9.54 9.98
C VAL A 132 -10.84 9.13 9.11
N VAL A 133 -9.70 8.90 9.75
CA VAL A 133 -8.53 8.34 9.07
C VAL A 133 -8.31 6.94 9.59
N ASP A 134 -8.65 5.96 8.76
CA ASP A 134 -8.36 4.55 9.02
C ASP A 134 -6.91 4.23 8.64
N GLU A 135 -6.33 3.25 9.32
CA GLU A 135 -4.89 2.98 9.29
C GLU A 135 -4.00 4.23 9.43
N ALA A 136 -4.35 5.08 10.40
CA ALA A 136 -3.74 6.40 10.63
C ALA A 136 -2.21 6.39 10.80
N HIS A 137 -1.60 5.24 11.12
CA HIS A 137 -0.14 5.09 11.12
C HIS A 137 0.49 5.45 9.75
N CYS A 138 -0.27 5.35 8.64
CA CYS A 138 0.18 5.72 7.30
C CYS A 138 0.52 7.22 7.17
N ILE A 139 -0.01 8.06 8.06
CA ILE A 139 0.27 9.50 8.13
C ILE A 139 1.70 9.76 8.65
N SER A 140 2.28 8.82 9.39
CA SER A 140 3.61 8.99 9.96
C SER A 140 4.68 8.43 9.05
N GLU A 141 5.72 9.22 8.78
CA GLU A 141 6.94 8.74 8.10
C GLU A 141 7.66 7.66 8.92
N TRP A 142 7.37 7.60 10.23
CA TRP A 142 7.84 6.56 11.14
C TRP A 142 6.93 5.33 11.18
N GLY A 143 5.82 5.32 10.43
CA GLY A 143 4.90 4.19 10.31
C GLY A 143 5.40 3.13 9.33
N HIS A 144 5.03 1.87 9.54
CA HIS A 144 5.52 0.69 8.79
C HIS A 144 4.88 0.49 7.41
N ASN A 145 3.91 1.33 7.04
CA ASN A 145 3.27 1.33 5.74
C ASN A 145 2.99 2.76 5.30
N PHE A 146 4.00 3.61 5.40
CA PHE A 146 3.91 5.03 5.05
C PHE A 146 3.30 5.21 3.65
N ARG A 147 2.23 6.01 3.57
CA ARG A 147 1.57 6.37 2.30
C ARG A 147 1.65 7.88 2.14
N PRO A 148 2.44 8.39 1.18
CA PRO A 148 2.70 9.81 1.06
C PRO A 148 1.42 10.66 1.02
N ASP A 149 0.40 10.25 0.25
CA ASP A 149 -0.85 11.02 0.13
C ASP A 149 -1.59 11.22 1.49
N TYR A 150 -1.33 10.39 2.51
CA TYR A 150 -1.89 10.59 3.86
C TYR A 150 -1.32 11.82 4.58
N LEU A 151 -0.11 12.28 4.20
CA LEU A 151 0.49 13.50 4.76
C LEU A 151 -0.33 14.76 4.46
N LYS A 152 -1.19 14.72 3.44
CA LYS A 152 -2.04 15.84 3.01
C LYS A 152 -3.35 15.94 3.79
N LEU A 153 -3.72 14.90 4.56
CA LEU A 153 -5.01 14.85 5.28
C LEU A 153 -5.20 16.00 6.29
N PRO A 154 -4.18 16.46 7.05
CA PRO A 154 -4.32 17.65 7.89
C PRO A 154 -4.64 18.93 7.10
N ASP A 155 -4.14 19.04 5.87
CA ASP A 155 -4.43 20.18 5.00
C ASP A 155 -5.86 20.11 4.48
N TYR A 156 -6.28 18.93 4.02
CA TYR A 156 -7.66 18.70 3.58
C TYR A 156 -8.69 18.87 4.69
N GLN A 157 -8.37 18.48 5.93
CA GLN A 157 -9.23 18.74 7.08
C GLN A 157 -9.54 20.24 7.20
N ARG A 158 -8.50 21.08 7.08
CA ARG A 158 -8.62 22.54 7.16
C ARG A 158 -9.31 23.12 5.93
N GLU A 159 -8.95 22.66 4.74
CA GLU A 159 -9.53 23.09 3.46
C GLU A 159 -11.05 22.86 3.42
N PHE A 160 -11.51 21.72 3.92
CA PHE A 160 -12.93 21.36 3.93
C PHE A 160 -13.67 21.83 5.20
N ASN A 161 -13.02 22.63 6.06
CA ASN A 161 -13.59 23.12 7.32
C ASN A 161 -14.17 22.02 8.22
N ILE A 162 -13.48 20.87 8.31
CA ILE A 162 -13.93 19.74 9.11
C ILE A 162 -13.53 19.98 10.58
N PRO A 163 -14.49 20.06 11.52
CA PRO A 163 -14.23 20.54 12.88
C PRO A 163 -13.37 19.58 13.72
N GLN A 164 -13.41 18.28 13.41
CA GLN A 164 -12.76 17.25 14.22
C GLN A 164 -12.34 16.04 13.39
N VAL A 165 -11.33 15.33 13.88
CA VAL A 165 -10.81 14.10 13.29
C VAL A 165 -10.83 12.94 14.29
N LEU A 166 -11.07 11.73 13.78
CA LEU A 166 -10.86 10.48 14.50
C LEU A 166 -9.81 9.65 13.78
N LEU A 167 -8.66 9.48 14.42
CA LEU A 167 -7.58 8.62 13.91
C LEU A 167 -7.75 7.20 14.43
N LEU A 168 -7.75 6.21 13.55
CA LEU A 168 -7.92 4.80 13.90
C LEU A 168 -6.72 4.00 13.41
N THR A 169 -6.09 3.23 14.28
CA THR A 169 -5.07 2.26 13.83
C THR A 169 -4.90 1.10 14.79
N ALA A 170 -4.39 -0.02 14.27
CA ALA A 170 -4.08 -1.20 15.07
C ALA A 170 -2.71 -1.16 15.74
N THR A 171 -1.75 -0.52 15.09
CA THR A 171 -0.33 -0.61 15.42
C THR A 171 0.28 0.78 15.29
N ALA A 172 0.66 1.38 16.42
CA ALA A 172 1.37 2.64 16.45
C ALA A 172 2.33 2.64 17.65
N THR A 173 3.60 2.95 17.40
CA THR A 173 4.58 3.17 18.46
C THR A 173 4.35 4.53 19.11
N PRO A 174 4.89 4.79 20.32
CA PRO A 174 4.78 6.10 20.97
C PRO A 174 5.23 7.27 20.06
N LYS A 175 6.24 7.05 19.23
CA LYS A 175 6.73 8.03 18.25
C LYS A 175 5.69 8.33 17.15
N VAL A 176 5.05 7.29 16.62
CA VAL A 176 3.98 7.42 15.62
C VAL A 176 2.76 8.12 16.23
N ILE A 177 2.40 7.80 17.48
CA ILE A 177 1.31 8.46 18.21
C ILE A 177 1.59 9.96 18.35
N ALA A 178 2.78 10.34 18.83
CA ALA A 178 3.16 11.74 18.99
C ALA A 178 3.12 12.52 17.67
N ASP A 179 3.57 11.91 16.57
CA ASP A 179 3.53 12.52 15.24
C ASP A 179 2.08 12.71 14.73
N MET A 180 1.22 11.70 14.90
CA MET A 180 -0.22 11.81 14.59
C MET A 180 -0.90 12.91 15.42
N GLN A 181 -0.58 13.00 16.71
CA GLN A 181 -1.11 14.04 17.59
C GLN A 181 -0.70 15.44 17.13
N ALA A 182 0.57 15.64 16.80
CA ALA A 182 1.09 16.92 16.35
C ALA A 182 0.41 17.38 15.05
N LYS A 183 0.24 16.47 14.08
CA LYS A 183 -0.37 16.77 12.78
C LYS A 183 -1.84 17.16 12.85
N PHE A 184 -2.60 16.58 13.77
CA PHE A 184 -4.05 16.81 13.91
C PHE A 184 -4.44 17.60 15.16
N ALA A 185 -3.46 18.12 15.90
CA ALA A 185 -3.65 18.82 17.17
C ALA A 185 -4.51 18.03 18.19
N ILE A 186 -4.25 16.72 18.33
CA ILE A 186 -4.98 15.84 19.26
C ILE A 186 -4.36 15.91 20.66
N SER A 187 -5.17 16.25 21.66
CA SER A 187 -4.74 16.24 23.07
C SER A 187 -4.30 14.85 23.50
N ALA A 188 -3.27 14.76 24.35
CA ALA A 188 -2.82 13.50 24.93
C ALA A 188 -3.93 12.77 25.72
N THR A 189 -4.90 13.51 26.27
CA THR A 189 -6.05 12.93 26.99
C THR A 189 -7.08 12.29 26.06
N ASP A 190 -7.09 12.66 24.77
CA ASP A 190 -8.01 12.13 23.76
C ASP A 190 -7.31 11.06 22.87
N VAL A 191 -6.11 10.62 23.26
CA VAL A 191 -5.45 9.43 22.72
C VAL A 191 -5.82 8.24 23.59
N VAL A 192 -6.59 7.32 23.02
CA VAL A 192 -7.03 6.11 23.70
C VAL A 192 -6.25 4.93 23.14
N THR A 193 -5.37 4.38 23.97
CA THR A 193 -4.67 3.13 23.71
C THR A 193 -5.31 2.02 24.54
N THR A 194 -5.48 0.85 23.94
CA THR A 194 -5.81 -0.39 24.67
C THR A 194 -4.62 -1.31 24.65
N GLY A 195 -4.49 -2.19 25.64
CA GLY A 195 -3.36 -3.12 25.74
C GLY A 195 -3.12 -3.91 24.45
N PHE A 196 -1.86 -4.03 24.07
CA PHE A 196 -1.38 -4.77 22.91
C PHE A 196 -1.18 -6.26 23.22
N TYR A 197 -0.98 -6.59 24.50
CA TYR A 197 -0.77 -7.97 24.93
C TYR A 197 -2.02 -8.85 24.69
N ARG A 198 -1.80 -9.98 24.01
CA ARG A 198 -2.83 -10.99 23.77
C ARG A 198 -2.46 -12.30 24.45
N SER A 199 -3.18 -12.64 25.52
CA SER A 199 -2.93 -13.86 26.30
C SER A 199 -3.20 -15.15 25.53
N ASN A 200 -3.99 -15.09 24.46
CA ASN A 200 -4.37 -16.25 23.65
C ASN A 200 -3.44 -16.54 22.46
N LEU A 201 -2.37 -15.76 22.27
CA LEU A 201 -1.41 -15.97 21.19
C LEU A 201 -0.10 -16.54 21.74
N ASN A 202 0.25 -17.76 21.32
CA ASN A 202 1.54 -18.38 21.64
C ASN A 202 2.58 -17.85 20.64
N LEU A 203 3.53 -17.05 21.11
CA LEU A 203 4.58 -16.46 20.27
C LEU A 203 5.80 -17.36 20.25
N LEU A 204 6.07 -18.01 19.12
CA LEU A 204 7.11 -19.01 18.97
C LEU A 204 8.13 -18.54 17.92
N VAL A 205 9.41 -18.51 18.30
CA VAL A 205 10.51 -18.27 17.39
C VAL A 205 11.38 -19.51 17.37
N GLU A 206 11.51 -20.13 16.21
CA GLU A 206 12.31 -21.34 16.02
C GLU A 206 13.48 -21.07 15.07
N PRO A 207 14.73 -21.28 15.50
CA PRO A 207 15.89 -21.11 14.64
C PRO A 207 15.99 -22.29 13.66
N VAL A 208 15.96 -22.01 12.36
CA VAL A 208 15.98 -23.06 11.31
C VAL A 208 16.89 -22.66 10.16
N LEU A 209 17.79 -23.55 9.74
CA LEU A 209 18.62 -23.31 8.55
C LEU A 209 17.75 -23.18 7.30
N GLY A 210 18.12 -22.33 6.34
CA GLY A 210 17.30 -22.08 5.15
C GLY A 210 16.94 -23.35 4.36
N ALA A 211 17.85 -24.32 4.30
CA ALA A 211 17.63 -25.61 3.64
C ALA A 211 16.51 -26.45 4.30
N ASP A 212 16.32 -26.31 5.61
CA ASP A 212 15.42 -27.14 6.42
C ASP A 212 14.04 -26.52 6.61
N LYS A 213 13.87 -25.22 6.30
CA LYS A 213 12.61 -24.48 6.49
C LYS A 213 11.40 -25.18 5.87
N ARG A 214 11.54 -25.70 4.65
CA ARG A 214 10.44 -26.39 3.93
C ARG A 214 10.00 -27.66 4.66
N ALA A 215 10.96 -28.51 5.04
CA ALA A 215 10.66 -29.74 5.78
C ALA A 215 10.04 -29.42 7.13
N ARG A 216 10.56 -28.41 7.83
CA ARG A 216 10.02 -27.98 9.12
C ARG A 216 8.60 -27.44 9.03
N LEU A 217 8.28 -26.66 7.99
CA LEU A 217 6.93 -26.16 7.73
C LEU A 217 5.94 -27.31 7.52
N VAL A 218 6.30 -28.31 6.72
CA VAL A 218 5.47 -29.51 6.49
C VAL A 218 5.20 -30.22 7.80
N GLN A 219 6.23 -30.44 8.64
CA GLN A 219 6.05 -31.06 9.95
C GLN A 219 5.09 -30.26 10.83
N TRP A 220 5.30 -28.94 10.93
CA TRP A 220 4.50 -28.06 11.78
C TRP A 220 3.01 -28.04 11.41
N LEU A 221 2.72 -27.92 10.11
CA LEU A 221 1.35 -27.88 9.60
C LEU A 221 0.71 -29.27 9.57
N GLY A 222 1.50 -30.33 9.36
CA GLY A 222 1.04 -31.72 9.42
C GLY A 222 0.49 -32.11 10.79
N GLU A 223 1.16 -31.67 11.87
CA GLU A 223 0.69 -31.84 13.26
C GLU A 223 -0.63 -31.08 13.55
N ARG A 224 -1.01 -30.16 12.65
CA ARG A 224 -2.15 -29.24 12.80
C ARG A 224 -3.13 -29.34 11.62
N ALA A 225 -3.19 -30.52 10.99
CA ALA A 225 -4.01 -30.76 9.83
C ALA A 225 -5.48 -30.32 10.05
N GLY A 226 -6.02 -29.57 9.09
CA GLY A 226 -7.39 -29.06 9.14
C GLY A 226 -7.59 -27.76 9.92
N GLN A 227 -6.59 -27.28 10.67
CA GLN A 227 -6.69 -25.99 11.35
C GLN A 227 -6.49 -24.82 10.36
N PRO A 228 -7.33 -23.76 10.41
CA PRO A 228 -7.14 -22.57 9.58
C PRO A 228 -5.77 -21.91 9.84
N SER A 229 -4.96 -21.82 8.79
CA SER A 229 -3.55 -21.50 8.83
C SER A 229 -3.18 -20.48 7.75
N ILE A 230 -2.32 -19.52 8.09
CA ILE A 230 -1.71 -18.56 7.16
C ILE A 230 -0.20 -18.73 7.21
N VAL A 231 0.45 -18.90 6.07
CA VAL A 231 1.90 -18.94 5.91
C VAL A 231 2.36 -17.69 5.17
N TYR A 232 3.10 -16.82 5.85
CA TYR A 232 3.65 -15.60 5.28
C TYR A 232 5.02 -15.83 4.64
N VAL A 233 5.15 -15.36 3.40
CA VAL A 233 6.39 -15.34 2.60
C VAL A 233 6.62 -13.95 2.01
N THR A 234 7.85 -13.65 1.60
CA THR A 234 8.21 -12.32 1.08
C THR A 234 7.90 -12.18 -0.41
N LEU A 235 8.18 -13.21 -1.21
CA LEU A 235 8.10 -13.16 -2.68
C LEU A 235 6.90 -13.94 -3.22
N GLN A 236 6.30 -13.44 -4.30
CA GLN A 236 5.16 -14.07 -4.97
C GLN A 236 5.47 -15.49 -5.43
N ARG A 237 6.64 -15.68 -6.06
CA ARG A 237 7.12 -16.99 -6.51
C ARG A 237 7.28 -17.98 -5.35
N THR A 238 7.75 -17.51 -4.19
CA THR A 238 7.87 -18.35 -2.99
C THR A 238 6.49 -18.81 -2.51
N ALA A 239 5.45 -17.97 -2.62
CA ALA A 239 4.09 -18.35 -2.22
C ALA A 239 3.58 -19.54 -3.05
N GLU A 240 3.74 -19.48 -4.37
CA GLU A 240 3.38 -20.57 -5.29
C GLU A 240 4.18 -21.85 -4.99
N GLN A 241 5.51 -21.73 -4.86
CA GLN A 241 6.39 -22.87 -4.61
C GLN A 241 6.09 -23.58 -3.28
N ILE A 242 5.82 -22.81 -2.21
CA ILE A 242 5.53 -23.38 -0.90
C ILE A 242 4.12 -24.00 -0.89
N ALA A 243 3.13 -23.39 -1.53
CA ALA A 243 1.81 -23.98 -1.67
C ALA A 243 1.86 -25.33 -2.42
N GLU A 244 2.60 -25.39 -3.53
CA GLU A 244 2.83 -26.63 -4.27
C GLU A 244 3.56 -27.69 -3.43
N HIS A 245 4.61 -27.29 -2.72
CA HIS A 245 5.40 -28.19 -1.88
C HIS A 245 4.57 -28.78 -0.72
N LEU A 246 3.70 -27.98 -0.10
CA LEU A 246 2.74 -28.45 0.91
C LEU A 246 1.75 -29.45 0.31
N GLY A 247 1.23 -29.17 -0.90
CA GLY A 247 0.34 -30.06 -1.64
C GLY A 247 0.97 -31.43 -1.91
N GLN A 248 2.24 -31.47 -2.30
CA GLN A 248 3.01 -32.71 -2.51
C GLN A 248 3.13 -33.57 -1.23
N HIS A 249 2.98 -32.95 -0.05
CA HIS A 249 3.03 -33.62 1.25
C HIS A 249 1.64 -33.80 1.88
N GLY A 250 0.57 -33.68 1.08
CA GLY A 250 -0.80 -33.94 1.53
C GLY A 250 -1.48 -32.79 2.28
N ILE A 251 -0.87 -31.60 2.31
CA ILE A 251 -1.43 -30.40 2.94
C ILE A 251 -2.03 -29.52 1.84
N VAL A 252 -3.36 -29.43 1.79
CA VAL A 252 -4.06 -28.58 0.82
C VAL A 252 -3.82 -27.12 1.16
N ALA A 253 -3.01 -26.45 0.35
CA ALA A 253 -2.66 -25.04 0.51
C ALA A 253 -2.84 -24.26 -0.80
N GLU A 254 -3.30 -23.02 -0.71
CA GLU A 254 -3.47 -22.13 -1.86
C GLU A 254 -2.52 -20.93 -1.77
N ALA A 255 -1.87 -20.59 -2.87
CA ALA A 255 -1.04 -19.40 -2.95
C ALA A 255 -1.90 -18.14 -3.10
N TYR A 256 -1.55 -17.06 -2.42
CA TYR A 256 -2.20 -15.76 -2.54
C TYR A 256 -1.18 -14.61 -2.61
N HIS A 257 -1.20 -13.86 -3.70
CA HIS A 257 -0.37 -12.66 -3.86
C HIS A 257 -1.00 -11.68 -4.85
N ALA A 258 -0.52 -10.43 -4.85
CA ALA A 258 -1.02 -9.36 -5.70
C ALA A 258 -0.83 -9.59 -7.21
N GLY A 259 -0.05 -10.58 -7.62
CA GLY A 259 0.12 -10.98 -9.02
C GLY A 259 -1.03 -11.83 -9.57
N LEU A 260 -1.89 -12.39 -8.71
CA LEU A 260 -3.06 -13.16 -9.12
C LEU A 260 -4.17 -12.23 -9.63
N PRO A 261 -4.93 -12.64 -10.67
CA PRO A 261 -6.15 -11.96 -11.10
C PRO A 261 -7.10 -11.68 -9.93
N HIS A 262 -7.82 -10.56 -9.99
CA HIS A 262 -8.72 -10.13 -8.92
C HIS A 262 -9.79 -11.19 -8.58
N GLU A 263 -10.47 -11.74 -9.58
CA GLU A 263 -11.48 -12.79 -9.41
C GLU A 263 -10.92 -14.02 -8.68
N GLN A 264 -9.71 -14.44 -9.04
CA GLN A 264 -9.05 -15.58 -8.38
C GLN A 264 -8.73 -15.28 -6.91
N ARG A 265 -8.28 -14.05 -6.60
CA ARG A 265 -8.04 -13.62 -5.22
C ARG A 265 -9.33 -13.62 -4.39
N GLU A 266 -10.42 -13.11 -4.95
CA GLU A 266 -11.72 -13.11 -4.27
C GLU A 266 -12.23 -14.53 -4.01
N ASP A 267 -12.09 -15.42 -4.99
CA ASP A 267 -12.48 -16.82 -4.88
C ASP A 267 -11.69 -17.56 -3.78
N ILE A 268 -10.37 -17.39 -3.73
CA ILE A 268 -9.50 -17.97 -2.69
C ILE A 268 -9.90 -17.43 -1.31
N GLN A 269 -10.07 -16.12 -1.19
CA GLN A 269 -10.47 -15.49 0.06
C GLN A 269 -11.84 -16.02 0.52
N ARG A 270 -12.83 -16.11 -0.36
CA ARG A 270 -14.16 -16.67 -0.05
C ARG A 270 -14.05 -18.11 0.47
N ARG A 271 -13.23 -18.94 -0.19
CA ARG A 271 -13.00 -20.34 0.24
C ARG A 271 -12.37 -20.44 1.62
N PHE A 272 -11.38 -19.61 1.89
CA PHE A 272 -10.71 -19.57 3.19
C PHE A 272 -11.66 -19.09 4.30
N MET A 273 -12.42 -18.03 4.04
CA MET A 273 -13.42 -17.50 4.97
C MET A 273 -14.51 -18.54 5.28
N GLY A 274 -14.96 -19.28 4.26
CA GLY A 274 -15.97 -20.34 4.37
C GLY A 274 -15.47 -21.67 4.94
N GLY A 275 -14.17 -21.81 5.24
CA GLY A 275 -13.58 -23.05 5.75
C GLY A 275 -13.46 -24.18 4.72
N GLN A 276 -13.61 -23.88 3.43
CA GLN A 276 -13.38 -24.84 2.34
C GLN A 276 -11.88 -25.01 2.04
N SER A 277 -11.09 -24.01 2.41
CA SER A 277 -9.63 -24.03 2.36
C SER A 277 -9.09 -23.64 3.72
N ASN A 278 -8.16 -24.43 4.26
CA ASN A 278 -7.65 -24.25 5.61
C ASN A 278 -6.19 -23.76 5.65
N CYS A 279 -5.50 -23.68 4.52
CA CYS A 279 -4.12 -23.19 4.50
C CYS A 279 -3.90 -22.23 3.34
N ILE A 280 -3.50 -21.00 3.65
CA ILE A 280 -3.14 -20.00 2.64
C ILE A 280 -1.67 -19.68 2.79
N VAL A 281 -0.91 -19.78 1.69
CA VAL A 281 0.47 -19.31 1.60
C VAL A 281 0.46 -17.98 0.89
N ALA A 282 0.91 -16.92 1.53
CA ALA A 282 0.73 -15.59 1.00
C ALA A 282 1.86 -14.62 1.25
N THR A 283 1.97 -13.64 0.36
CA THR A 283 2.67 -12.40 0.69
C THR A 283 1.80 -11.51 1.59
N ILE A 284 2.38 -10.40 2.06
CA ILE A 284 1.66 -9.37 2.85
C ILE A 284 0.37 -8.85 2.19
N ALA A 285 0.17 -9.11 0.91
CA ALA A 285 -1.08 -8.84 0.19
C ALA A 285 -2.29 -9.56 0.80
N PHE A 286 -2.09 -10.73 1.44
CA PHE A 286 -3.16 -11.44 2.14
C PHE A 286 -3.23 -11.01 3.59
N GLY A 287 -4.33 -10.40 3.98
CA GLY A 287 -4.60 -10.09 5.38
C GLY A 287 -5.22 -8.73 5.59
N MET A 288 -4.84 -7.72 4.82
CA MET A 288 -5.47 -6.40 4.89
C MET A 288 -6.99 -6.52 4.60
N GLY A 289 -7.82 -6.49 5.65
CA GLY A 289 -9.27 -6.68 5.56
C GLY A 289 -9.82 -8.07 5.94
N ILE A 290 -8.98 -9.09 6.17
CA ILE A 290 -9.49 -10.41 6.58
C ILE A 290 -10.01 -10.39 8.02
N ASP A 291 -11.25 -10.85 8.20
CA ASP A 291 -11.92 -10.98 9.50
C ASP A 291 -12.46 -12.39 9.75
N LYS A 292 -11.57 -13.38 9.67
CA LYS A 292 -11.84 -14.76 10.10
C LYS A 292 -11.52 -14.90 11.59
N SER A 293 -12.49 -15.27 12.41
CA SER A 293 -12.36 -15.25 13.87
C SER A 293 -11.47 -16.37 14.43
N ASP A 294 -11.41 -17.49 13.72
CA ASP A 294 -10.91 -18.79 14.15
C ASP A 294 -9.58 -19.18 13.48
N ILE A 295 -8.76 -18.23 13.04
CA ILE A 295 -7.40 -18.53 12.56
C ILE A 295 -6.57 -19.10 13.73
N ARG A 296 -6.11 -20.34 13.58
CA ARG A 296 -5.39 -21.09 14.61
C ARG A 296 -3.89 -21.03 14.46
N ASN A 297 -3.38 -20.89 13.23
CA ASN A 297 -1.95 -20.84 12.96
C ASN A 297 -1.58 -19.67 12.07
N VAL A 298 -0.55 -18.94 12.48
CA VAL A 298 0.16 -17.98 11.62
C VAL A 298 1.62 -18.39 11.61
N VAL A 299 2.17 -18.65 10.44
CA VAL A 299 3.56 -19.07 10.26
C VAL A 299 4.29 -18.06 9.40
N HIS A 300 5.35 -17.47 9.91
CA HIS A 300 6.28 -16.66 9.14
C HIS A 300 7.40 -17.57 8.62
N PHE A 301 7.25 -17.99 7.36
CA PHE A 301 8.28 -18.78 6.67
C PHE A 301 9.48 -17.89 6.32
N ASP A 302 9.19 -16.68 5.81
CA ASP A 302 10.17 -15.60 5.67
C ASP A 302 9.99 -14.59 6.81
N LEU A 303 11.07 -13.86 7.12
CA LEU A 303 11.02 -12.79 8.10
C LEU A 303 10.04 -11.68 7.66
N PRO A 304 9.21 -11.15 8.56
CA PRO A 304 8.45 -9.92 8.33
C PRO A 304 9.38 -8.74 7.99
N LYS A 305 8.83 -7.63 7.51
CA LYS A 305 9.63 -6.41 7.22
C LYS A 305 9.93 -5.57 8.46
N SER A 306 9.13 -5.74 9.52
CA SER A 306 9.19 -4.91 10.73
C SER A 306 8.42 -5.57 11.88
N ILE A 307 8.59 -5.07 13.10
CA ILE A 307 7.83 -5.52 14.29
C ILE A 307 6.33 -5.20 14.13
N GLU A 308 6.01 -4.09 13.48
CA GLU A 308 4.64 -3.68 13.21
C GLU A 308 3.94 -4.60 12.22
N ASN A 309 4.63 -4.98 11.13
CA ASN A 309 4.11 -6.00 10.21
C ASN A 309 3.88 -7.32 10.93
N TYR A 310 4.87 -7.79 11.71
CA TYR A 310 4.74 -8.99 12.52
C TYR A 310 3.51 -8.95 13.44
N SER A 311 3.35 -7.87 14.20
CA SER A 311 2.22 -7.65 15.12
C SER A 311 0.87 -7.67 14.41
N GLN A 312 0.75 -6.98 13.27
CA GLN A 312 -0.47 -6.94 12.47
C GLN A 312 -0.83 -8.31 11.89
N GLU A 313 0.18 -9.07 11.47
CA GLU A 313 0.03 -10.40 10.86
C GLU A 313 -0.38 -11.46 11.88
N ILE A 314 0.29 -11.53 13.04
CA ILE A 314 -0.10 -12.44 14.12
C ILE A 314 -1.44 -12.04 14.76
N GLY A 315 -1.80 -10.75 14.75
CA GLY A 315 -3.07 -10.22 15.25
C GLY A 315 -4.31 -10.75 14.51
N ARG A 316 -4.11 -11.48 13.41
CA ARG A 316 -5.16 -12.19 12.66
C ARG A 316 -5.59 -13.47 13.36
N ALA A 317 -4.69 -14.10 14.10
CA ALA A 317 -4.97 -15.32 14.83
C ALA A 317 -5.89 -15.06 16.03
N GLY A 318 -6.70 -16.05 16.38
CA GLY A 318 -7.34 -16.11 17.70
C GLY A 318 -8.32 -14.97 18.00
N ARG A 319 -9.02 -14.39 17.02
CA ARG A 319 -9.93 -13.25 17.27
C ARG A 319 -11.17 -13.64 18.08
N ASP A 320 -11.53 -14.92 18.08
CA ASP A 320 -12.49 -15.54 18.99
C ASP A 320 -11.99 -15.69 20.44
N GLY A 321 -10.74 -15.29 20.73
CA GLY A 321 -10.12 -15.39 22.05
C GLY A 321 -9.58 -16.78 22.38
N GLN A 322 -9.73 -17.77 21.49
CA GLN A 322 -9.17 -19.11 21.70
C GLN A 322 -7.66 -19.13 21.43
N PRO A 323 -6.92 -20.10 22.01
CA PRO A 323 -5.49 -20.25 21.77
C PRO A 323 -5.17 -20.41 20.28
N SER A 324 -4.12 -19.71 19.84
CA SER A 324 -3.57 -19.82 18.49
C SER A 324 -2.05 -19.72 18.51
N ASP A 325 -1.38 -20.47 17.63
CA ASP A 325 0.08 -20.47 17.52
C ASP A 325 0.57 -19.49 16.44
N CYS A 326 1.59 -18.72 16.79
CA CYS A 326 2.27 -17.78 15.90
C CYS A 326 3.76 -18.16 15.82
N LEU A 327 4.15 -18.86 14.76
CA LEU A 327 5.50 -19.41 14.59
C LEU A 327 6.32 -18.58 13.60
N VAL A 328 7.53 -18.21 13.97
CA VAL A 328 8.54 -17.66 13.06
C VAL A 328 9.63 -18.70 12.82
N LEU A 329 9.82 -19.10 11.56
CA LEU A 329 10.97 -19.89 11.13
C LEU A 329 12.14 -18.93 10.88
N ALA A 330 12.93 -18.68 11.92
CA ALA A 330 13.83 -17.55 11.97
C ALA A 330 15.26 -17.93 11.55
N ASN A 331 15.83 -17.15 10.64
CA ASN A 331 17.23 -17.19 10.23
C ASN A 331 17.64 -15.85 9.63
N ARG A 332 18.92 -15.67 9.34
CA ARG A 332 19.46 -14.44 8.74
C ARG A 332 19.64 -14.54 7.22
N ASP A 333 19.41 -15.71 6.62
CA ASP A 333 19.55 -15.98 5.18
C ASP A 333 18.78 -14.99 4.29
N SER A 334 17.60 -14.56 4.72
CA SER A 334 16.73 -13.67 3.93
C SER A 334 16.87 -12.19 4.27
N LEU A 335 17.82 -11.81 5.14
CA LEU A 335 18.05 -10.43 5.55
C LEU A 335 18.36 -9.54 4.33
N ASN A 336 19.30 -9.98 3.49
CA ASN A 336 19.70 -9.25 2.28
C ASN A 336 18.51 -8.98 1.35
N VAL A 337 17.55 -9.91 1.24
CA VAL A 337 16.36 -9.73 0.40
C VAL A 337 15.50 -8.58 0.92
N LEU A 338 15.30 -8.49 2.25
CA LEU A 338 14.52 -7.41 2.87
C LEU A 338 15.21 -6.06 2.70
N GLU A 339 16.51 -5.98 2.98
CA GLU A 339 17.29 -4.74 2.84
C GLU A 339 17.36 -4.29 1.37
N ASN A 340 17.49 -5.22 0.41
CA ASN A 340 17.52 -4.93 -1.01
C ASN A 340 16.22 -4.28 -1.52
N PHE A 341 15.06 -4.53 -0.89
CA PHE A 341 13.85 -3.77 -1.20
C PHE A 341 14.01 -2.30 -0.83
N VAL A 342 14.55 -2.02 0.36
CA VAL A 342 14.80 -0.66 0.85
C VAL A 342 15.79 0.06 -0.06
N TYR A 343 16.95 -0.54 -0.33
CA TYR A 343 17.98 0.05 -1.19
C TYR A 343 17.51 0.28 -2.63
N GLY A 344 16.59 -0.54 -3.13
CA GLY A 344 15.97 -0.36 -4.44
C GLY A 344 14.93 0.75 -4.49
N ASP A 345 14.34 1.10 -3.35
CA ASP A 345 13.32 2.14 -3.21
C ASP A 345 13.91 3.52 -2.85
N THR A 346 15.21 3.62 -2.57
CA THR A 346 15.91 4.90 -2.37
C THR A 346 16.29 5.55 -3.71
N PRO A 347 15.74 6.72 -4.09
CA PRO A 347 16.13 7.39 -5.33
C PRO A 347 17.60 7.85 -5.31
N GLU A 348 18.32 7.69 -6.43
CA GLU A 348 19.64 8.29 -6.60
C GLU A 348 19.52 9.81 -6.78
N LEU A 349 20.51 10.58 -6.32
CA LEU A 349 20.53 12.05 -6.45
C LEU A 349 20.29 12.52 -7.89
N ALA A 350 20.94 11.88 -8.87
CA ALA A 350 20.77 12.19 -10.29
C ALA A 350 19.32 11.99 -10.78
N GLY A 351 18.63 10.98 -10.25
CA GLY A 351 17.22 10.74 -10.57
C GLY A 351 16.31 11.83 -10.03
N ILE A 352 16.54 12.26 -8.78
CA ILE A 352 15.78 13.36 -8.17
C ILE A 352 15.99 14.65 -8.96
N ARG A 353 17.25 14.95 -9.29
CA ARG A 353 17.61 16.11 -10.11
C ARG A 353 16.93 16.07 -11.48
N CYS A 354 16.88 14.91 -12.15
CA CYS A 354 16.17 14.75 -13.42
C CYS A 354 14.69 15.16 -13.32
N VAL A 355 14.00 14.78 -12.24
CA VAL A 355 12.59 15.16 -12.03
C VAL A 355 12.45 16.67 -11.80
N LEU A 356 13.35 17.26 -11.02
CA LEU A 356 13.34 18.71 -10.75
C LEU A 356 13.70 19.55 -11.99
N ASP A 357 14.63 19.07 -12.82
CA ASP A 357 14.99 19.72 -14.09
C ASP A 357 13.79 19.68 -15.07
N GLU A 358 13.04 18.57 -15.11
CA GLU A 358 11.81 18.47 -15.91
C GLU A 358 10.70 19.40 -15.38
N LEU A 359 10.51 19.45 -14.06
CA LEU A 359 9.58 20.38 -13.42
C LEU A 359 9.94 21.84 -13.77
N LYS A 360 11.23 22.21 -13.69
CA LYS A 360 11.70 23.56 -14.02
C LYS A 360 11.49 23.90 -15.49
N ALA A 361 11.61 22.91 -16.38
CA ALA A 361 11.37 23.08 -17.81
C ALA A 361 9.90 23.36 -18.16
N ALA A 362 8.94 22.98 -17.31
CA ALA A 362 7.51 23.25 -17.53
C ALA A 362 7.15 24.75 -17.43
N GLY A 363 7.98 25.57 -16.75
CA GLY A 363 7.85 27.02 -16.68
C GLY A 363 6.76 27.55 -15.72
N PRO A 364 6.75 28.88 -15.42
CA PRO A 364 5.93 29.50 -14.37
C PRO A 364 4.42 29.55 -14.63
N ASP A 365 4.01 29.67 -15.89
CA ASP A 365 2.59 29.74 -16.27
C ASP A 365 2.03 28.36 -16.67
N GLY A 366 2.79 27.29 -16.42
CA GLY A 366 2.60 25.97 -17.02
C GLY A 366 1.93 24.95 -16.11
N GLN A 367 1.17 24.06 -16.74
CA GLN A 367 0.85 22.75 -16.18
C GLN A 367 2.00 21.78 -16.50
N TRP A 368 2.56 21.13 -15.49
CA TRP A 368 3.48 20.01 -15.66
C TRP A 368 2.67 18.74 -15.85
N GLU A 369 2.66 18.23 -17.09
CA GLU A 369 1.97 17.01 -17.50
C GLU A 369 2.97 15.89 -17.72
N PHE A 370 2.75 14.75 -17.06
CA PHE A 370 3.61 13.58 -17.26
C PHE A 370 2.86 12.26 -17.07
N LEU A 371 3.40 11.22 -17.69
CA LEU A 371 3.04 9.83 -17.42
C LEU A 371 4.01 9.26 -16.38
N LEU A 372 3.49 8.68 -15.29
CA LEU A 372 4.31 8.19 -14.18
C LEU A 372 5.34 7.13 -14.62
N GLY A 373 4.97 6.23 -15.52
CA GLY A 373 5.87 5.17 -16.03
C GLY A 373 7.08 5.74 -16.80
N PRO A 374 6.85 6.54 -17.86
CA PRO A 374 7.91 7.26 -18.56
C PRO A 374 8.80 8.13 -17.67
N LEU A 375 8.22 8.89 -16.73
CA LEU A 375 8.99 9.70 -15.78
C LEU A 375 9.87 8.81 -14.87
N ALA A 376 9.32 7.70 -14.37
CA ALA A 376 10.07 6.70 -13.60
C ALA A 376 11.23 6.10 -14.42
N ASP A 377 10.99 5.79 -15.69
CA ASP A 377 12.01 5.25 -16.56
C ASP A 377 13.11 6.26 -16.92
N GLN A 378 12.75 7.55 -17.09
CA GLN A 378 13.68 8.64 -17.39
C GLN A 378 14.53 9.02 -16.18
N SER A 379 13.91 9.19 -15.01
CA SER A 379 14.58 9.50 -13.75
C SER A 379 15.31 8.30 -13.14
N ASN A 380 15.07 7.08 -13.64
CA ASN A 380 15.50 5.82 -13.02
C ASN A 380 15.03 5.67 -11.56
N ILE A 381 13.86 6.21 -11.23
CA ILE A 381 13.23 6.08 -9.92
C ILE A 381 12.06 5.10 -10.04
N ARG A 382 11.96 4.11 -9.15
CA ARG A 382 10.78 3.23 -9.11
C ARG A 382 9.51 4.05 -8.87
N GLN A 383 8.37 3.60 -9.40
CA GLN A 383 7.13 4.38 -9.35
C GLN A 383 6.67 4.76 -7.93
N LEU A 384 6.84 3.88 -6.94
CA LEU A 384 6.41 4.16 -5.56
C LEU A 384 7.28 5.25 -4.89
N PRO A 385 8.62 5.18 -4.91
CA PRO A 385 9.48 6.29 -4.50
C PRO A 385 9.26 7.58 -5.30
N LEU A 386 8.97 7.48 -6.60
CA LEU A 386 8.64 8.66 -7.42
C LEU A 386 7.36 9.34 -6.94
N LYS A 387 6.30 8.58 -6.62
CA LYS A 387 5.09 9.15 -5.99
C LYS A 387 5.41 9.82 -4.65
N THR A 388 6.31 9.23 -3.85
CA THR A 388 6.77 9.83 -2.60
C THR A 388 7.46 11.16 -2.84
N LEU A 389 8.33 11.23 -3.85
CA LEU A 389 9.02 12.45 -4.27
C LEU A 389 7.99 13.52 -4.68
N LEU A 390 6.99 13.18 -5.51
CA LEU A 390 5.94 14.11 -5.93
C LEU A 390 5.17 14.70 -4.75
N VAL A 391 4.75 13.87 -3.79
CA VAL A 391 4.08 14.36 -2.58
C VAL A 391 4.98 15.29 -1.76
N GLN A 392 6.27 14.99 -1.67
CA GLN A 392 7.23 15.85 -0.97
C GLN A 392 7.39 17.21 -1.67
N LEU A 393 7.23 17.29 -2.99
CA LEU A 393 7.18 18.55 -3.73
C LEU A 393 5.86 19.31 -3.46
N GLU A 394 4.73 18.60 -3.39
CA GLU A 394 3.43 19.19 -3.03
C GLU A 394 3.42 19.79 -1.61
N LEU A 395 3.96 19.06 -0.63
CA LEU A 395 4.02 19.52 0.76
C LEU A 395 4.93 20.75 0.93
N ARG A 396 5.94 20.89 0.08
CA ARG A 396 6.80 22.09 -0.02
C ARG A 396 6.16 23.22 -0.83
N ARG A 397 4.93 23.02 -1.33
CA ARG A 397 4.19 23.95 -2.19
C ARG A 397 4.93 24.33 -3.47
N LEU A 398 5.69 23.39 -4.04
CA LEU A 398 6.34 23.57 -5.35
C LEU A 398 5.39 23.20 -6.50
N ILE A 399 4.50 22.25 -6.25
CA ILE A 399 3.48 21.80 -7.20
C ILE A 399 2.13 21.62 -6.52
N ALA A 400 1.03 21.67 -7.28
CA ALA A 400 -0.31 21.34 -6.81
C ALA A 400 -1.05 20.43 -7.81
N PRO A 401 -1.78 19.39 -7.34
CA PRO A 401 -2.47 18.46 -8.23
C PRO A 401 -3.71 19.13 -8.84
N CYS A 402 -3.78 19.17 -10.17
CA CYS A 402 -4.94 19.68 -10.89
C CYS A 402 -5.94 18.54 -11.18
N TYR A 403 -5.65 17.73 -12.19
CA TYR A 403 -6.48 16.61 -12.61
C TYR A 403 -5.60 15.48 -13.16
N ALA A 404 -6.19 14.30 -13.28
CA ALA A 404 -5.58 13.19 -13.99
C ALA A 404 -6.51 12.77 -15.12
N TYR A 405 -5.93 12.40 -16.26
CA TYR A 405 -6.68 11.89 -17.40
C TYR A 405 -5.94 10.73 -18.04
N PHE A 406 -6.66 9.76 -18.59
CA PHE A 406 -6.04 8.70 -19.39
C PHE A 406 -5.62 9.27 -20.74
N ALA A 407 -4.34 9.19 -21.09
CA ALA A 407 -3.80 9.67 -22.37
C ALA A 407 -4.31 8.85 -23.54
N GLU A 408 -4.50 7.55 -23.35
CA GLU A 408 -4.95 6.63 -24.39
C GLU A 408 -6.29 6.01 -24.02
N TYR A 409 -7.24 6.05 -24.95
CA TYR A 409 -8.47 5.28 -24.87
C TYR A 409 -8.49 4.28 -26.02
N ARG A 410 -8.75 3.02 -25.71
CA ARG A 410 -8.88 1.94 -26.68
C ARG A 410 -10.25 1.32 -26.52
N PHE A 411 -10.91 0.98 -27.61
CA PHE A 411 -12.18 0.29 -27.56
C PHE A 411 -12.22 -0.89 -28.50
N LYS A 412 -12.92 -1.93 -28.10
CA LYS A 412 -13.21 -3.10 -28.91
C LYS A 412 -14.71 -3.15 -29.15
N PHE A 413 -15.09 -3.27 -30.41
CA PHE A 413 -16.49 -3.40 -30.79
C PHE A 413 -17.05 -4.75 -30.32
N LEU A 414 -18.21 -4.72 -29.66
CA LEU A 414 -19.00 -5.90 -29.31
C LEU A 414 -20.16 -6.12 -30.29
N THR A 415 -20.53 -5.07 -31.03
CA THR A 415 -21.48 -5.09 -32.15
C THR A 415 -20.80 -4.60 -33.43
N GLU A 416 -21.39 -4.83 -34.61
CA GLU A 416 -20.83 -4.29 -35.85
C GLU A 416 -20.78 -2.75 -35.82
N PRO A 417 -19.69 -2.10 -36.30
CA PRO A 417 -19.57 -0.63 -36.26
C PRO A 417 -20.71 0.09 -37.00
N GLN A 418 -21.28 -0.53 -38.03
CA GLN A 418 -22.40 0.00 -38.79
C GLN A 418 -23.69 0.01 -37.96
N GLU A 419 -23.91 -1.02 -37.15
CA GLU A 419 -25.03 -1.09 -36.20
C GLU A 419 -24.89 -0.01 -35.11
N LEU A 420 -23.67 0.29 -34.68
CA LEU A 420 -23.41 1.41 -33.75
C LEU A 420 -23.80 2.76 -34.37
N LEU A 421 -23.51 2.97 -35.66
CA LEU A 421 -23.87 4.20 -36.37
C LEU A 421 -25.38 4.36 -36.56
N GLU A 422 -26.08 3.27 -36.87
CA GLU A 422 -27.53 3.26 -37.08
C GLU A 422 -28.34 3.61 -35.83
N ARG A 423 -27.71 3.53 -34.63
CA ARG A 423 -28.32 3.94 -33.35
C ARG A 423 -28.37 5.45 -33.14
N PHE A 424 -27.79 6.24 -34.05
CA PHE A 424 -27.74 7.69 -33.97
C PHE A 424 -28.24 8.35 -35.27
N GLU A 425 -28.79 9.55 -35.14
CA GLU A 425 -29.26 10.36 -36.25
C GLU A 425 -28.65 11.77 -36.21
N GLY A 426 -28.59 12.42 -37.38
CA GLY A 426 -28.07 13.79 -37.55
C GLY A 426 -26.64 13.96 -37.03
N GLU A 427 -26.36 15.09 -36.38
CA GLU A 427 -25.02 15.45 -35.89
C GLU A 427 -24.39 14.41 -34.94
N ARG A 428 -25.22 13.65 -34.21
CA ARG A 428 -24.69 12.59 -33.33
C ARG A 428 -24.13 11.43 -34.13
N ARG A 429 -24.77 11.06 -35.24
CA ARG A 429 -24.29 10.02 -36.15
C ARG A 429 -22.96 10.43 -36.78
N ASP A 430 -22.88 11.68 -37.23
CA ASP A 430 -21.65 12.23 -37.82
C ASP A 430 -20.51 12.24 -36.81
N PHE A 431 -20.80 12.60 -35.56
CA PHE A 431 -19.84 12.57 -34.47
C PHE A 431 -19.35 11.14 -34.14
N VAL A 432 -20.26 10.16 -34.07
CA VAL A 432 -19.88 8.75 -33.86
C VAL A 432 -19.04 8.24 -35.04
N SER A 433 -19.42 8.60 -36.28
CA SER A 433 -18.64 8.27 -37.49
C SER A 433 -17.23 8.85 -37.43
N ALA A 434 -17.08 10.10 -36.97
CA ALA A 434 -15.79 10.74 -36.78
C ALA A 434 -14.90 9.97 -35.77
N ILE A 435 -15.48 9.53 -34.64
CA ILE A 435 -14.74 8.71 -33.66
C ILE A 435 -14.24 7.43 -34.32
N ILE A 436 -15.09 6.73 -35.06
CA ILE A 436 -14.72 5.46 -35.71
C ILE A 436 -13.64 5.67 -36.78
N GLN A 437 -13.76 6.71 -37.61
CA GLN A 437 -12.87 6.97 -38.74
C GLN A 437 -11.49 7.48 -38.31
N THR A 438 -11.42 8.31 -37.28
CA THR A 438 -10.15 8.86 -36.78
C THR A 438 -9.37 7.86 -35.91
N SER A 439 -10.07 6.88 -35.33
CA SER A 439 -9.46 5.87 -34.46
C SER A 439 -8.64 4.86 -35.27
N SER A 440 -7.44 4.52 -34.79
CA SER A 440 -6.55 3.57 -35.45
C SER A 440 -6.80 2.15 -34.95
N ARG A 441 -7.13 1.22 -35.86
CA ARG A 441 -7.49 -0.16 -35.50
C ARG A 441 -6.29 -1.10 -35.55
N ALA A 442 -6.03 -1.81 -34.45
CA ALA A 442 -5.02 -2.85 -34.34
C ALA A 442 -5.64 -4.12 -33.73
N ARG A 443 -5.79 -5.17 -34.56
CA ARG A 443 -6.51 -6.41 -34.21
C ARG A 443 -7.96 -6.12 -33.78
N ALA A 444 -8.36 -6.60 -32.59
CA ALA A 444 -9.70 -6.42 -32.04
C ALA A 444 -9.94 -5.03 -31.42
N TRP A 445 -8.90 -4.23 -31.21
CA TRP A 445 -8.96 -2.95 -30.50
C TRP A 445 -8.73 -1.77 -31.46
N ALA A 446 -9.42 -0.67 -31.24
CA ALA A 446 -9.20 0.61 -31.88
C ALA A 446 -8.72 1.64 -30.86
N THR A 447 -7.64 2.36 -31.15
CA THR A 447 -7.11 3.45 -30.31
C THR A 447 -7.69 4.77 -30.78
N VAL A 448 -8.27 5.53 -29.85
CA VAL A 448 -8.91 6.83 -30.11
C VAL A 448 -7.86 7.88 -30.43
N ASN A 449 -8.04 8.60 -31.55
CA ASN A 449 -7.18 9.69 -31.95
C ASN A 449 -7.79 11.04 -31.55
N PHE A 450 -7.49 11.51 -30.34
CA PHE A 450 -8.02 12.78 -29.84
C PHE A 450 -7.53 13.99 -30.65
N ASP A 451 -6.28 13.96 -31.11
CA ASP A 451 -5.73 15.05 -31.93
C ASP A 451 -6.45 15.14 -33.27
N GLY A 452 -6.68 14.00 -33.92
CA GLY A 452 -7.49 13.93 -35.14
C GLY A 452 -8.92 14.41 -34.94
N MET A 453 -9.55 14.01 -33.82
CA MET A 453 -10.89 14.48 -33.45
C MET A 453 -10.95 15.99 -33.23
N TYR A 454 -9.95 16.58 -32.56
CA TYR A 454 -9.90 18.01 -32.32
C TYR A 454 -9.56 18.81 -33.58
N GLN A 455 -8.57 18.37 -34.37
CA GLN A 455 -8.14 19.07 -35.58
C GLN A 455 -9.18 19.03 -36.70
N GLN A 456 -9.87 17.89 -36.89
CA GLN A 456 -10.80 17.71 -38.02
C GLN A 456 -12.25 18.05 -37.66
N TYR A 457 -12.65 17.82 -36.41
CA TYR A 457 -14.05 17.93 -35.98
C TYR A 457 -14.26 18.91 -34.82
N HIS A 458 -13.20 19.60 -34.37
CA HIS A 458 -13.21 20.49 -33.19
C HIS A 458 -13.86 19.85 -31.97
N ALA A 459 -13.68 18.53 -31.85
CA ALA A 459 -14.27 17.73 -30.81
C ALA A 459 -13.38 17.72 -29.57
N GLU A 460 -13.84 18.39 -28.52
CA GLU A 460 -13.19 18.38 -27.21
C GLU A 460 -13.03 16.96 -26.67
N ARG A 461 -11.86 16.68 -26.06
CA ARG A 461 -11.51 15.36 -25.48
C ARG A 461 -12.62 14.80 -24.60
N ASN A 462 -13.17 15.65 -23.72
CA ASN A 462 -14.22 15.27 -22.77
C ASN A 462 -15.53 14.86 -23.48
N ARG A 463 -15.84 15.42 -24.66
CA ARG A 463 -17.00 15.01 -25.46
C ARG A 463 -16.81 13.61 -26.05
N VAL A 464 -15.61 13.32 -26.55
CA VAL A 464 -15.26 12.01 -27.11
C VAL A 464 -15.28 10.93 -26.03
N VAL A 465 -14.65 11.19 -24.88
CA VAL A 465 -14.65 10.27 -23.73
C VAL A 465 -16.08 9.97 -23.26
N LYS A 466 -16.92 10.99 -23.08
CA LYS A 466 -18.33 10.79 -22.71
C LYS A 466 -19.11 9.90 -23.67
N ALA A 467 -18.83 9.99 -24.97
CA ALA A 467 -19.50 9.15 -25.96
C ALA A 467 -19.04 7.69 -25.86
N LEU A 468 -17.74 7.46 -25.68
CA LEU A 468 -17.18 6.13 -25.48
C LEU A 468 -17.67 5.47 -24.18
N ASP A 469 -17.71 6.21 -23.08
CA ASP A 469 -18.28 5.74 -21.81
C ASP A 469 -19.74 5.31 -22.00
N TYR A 470 -20.53 6.13 -22.70
CA TYR A 470 -21.92 5.81 -23.02
C TYR A 470 -22.04 4.54 -23.88
N PHE A 471 -21.16 4.34 -24.87
CA PHE A 471 -21.17 3.12 -25.68
C PHE A 471 -20.83 1.87 -24.85
N GLN A 472 -19.91 2.00 -23.89
CA GLN A 472 -19.58 0.91 -22.96
C GLN A 472 -20.74 0.60 -22.02
N GLU A 473 -21.37 1.61 -21.41
CA GLU A 473 -22.53 1.45 -20.53
C GLU A 473 -23.69 0.74 -21.23
N LYS A 474 -23.83 0.93 -22.54
CA LYS A 474 -24.82 0.23 -23.36
C LYS A 474 -24.38 -1.15 -23.87
N GLY A 475 -23.15 -1.56 -23.58
CA GLY A 475 -22.59 -2.85 -23.99
C GLY A 475 -22.28 -2.97 -25.47
N TRP A 476 -22.10 -1.84 -26.18
CA TRP A 476 -21.79 -1.84 -27.61
C TRP A 476 -20.29 -1.94 -27.88
N ILE A 477 -19.49 -1.49 -26.92
CA ILE A 477 -18.04 -1.59 -26.94
C ILE A 477 -17.53 -2.06 -25.57
N GLU A 478 -16.35 -2.63 -25.58
CA GLU A 478 -15.49 -2.83 -24.41
C GLU A 478 -14.45 -1.69 -24.43
N LEU A 479 -14.40 -0.82 -23.41
CA LEU A 479 -13.49 0.33 -23.34
C LEU A 479 -12.33 0.02 -22.37
N GLU A 480 -11.13 0.33 -22.80
CA GLU A 480 -9.89 0.20 -22.04
C GLU A 480 -9.18 1.54 -22.04
N SER A 481 -9.07 2.16 -20.87
CA SER A 481 -8.30 3.39 -20.69
C SER A 481 -6.88 3.06 -20.22
N LYS A 482 -5.87 3.64 -20.86
CA LYS A 482 -4.46 3.43 -20.55
C LYS A 482 -3.73 4.74 -20.32
N GLN A 483 -2.57 4.61 -19.69
CA GLN A 483 -1.60 5.70 -19.54
C GLN A 483 -2.22 6.90 -18.81
N MET A 484 -2.47 6.76 -17.51
CA MET A 484 -2.92 7.89 -16.69
C MET A 484 -1.84 8.98 -16.65
N THR A 485 -2.14 10.12 -17.27
CA THR A 485 -1.37 11.36 -17.18
C THR A 485 -1.77 12.09 -15.91
N GLU A 486 -0.78 12.48 -15.12
CA GLU A 486 -0.98 13.39 -14.00
C GLU A 486 -0.65 14.82 -14.46
N VAL A 487 -1.49 15.76 -14.05
CA VAL A 487 -1.33 17.19 -14.35
C VAL A 487 -1.18 17.94 -13.04
N TYR A 488 -0.05 18.62 -12.88
CA TYR A 488 0.24 19.49 -11.74
C TYR A 488 0.40 20.94 -12.20
N SER A 489 -0.09 21.88 -11.40
CA SER A 489 0.30 23.29 -11.53
C SER A 489 1.66 23.47 -10.85
N VAL A 490 2.56 24.20 -11.51
CA VAL A 490 3.84 24.62 -10.92
C VAL A 490 3.61 25.89 -10.13
N LEU A 491 3.89 25.87 -8.83
CA LEU A 491 3.60 26.97 -7.91
C LEU A 491 4.81 27.87 -7.65
N ASP A 492 6.02 27.30 -7.70
CA ASP A 492 7.28 28.01 -7.53
C ASP A 492 8.26 27.52 -8.59
N VAL A 493 8.88 28.45 -9.32
CA VAL A 493 9.87 28.17 -10.37
C VAL A 493 11.27 28.68 -10.04
N ASP A 494 11.43 29.47 -8.98
CA ASP A 494 12.73 29.99 -8.56
C ASP A 494 13.43 28.99 -7.63
N LEU A 495 13.44 27.73 -8.07
CA LEU A 495 14.01 26.62 -7.34
C LEU A 495 15.49 26.42 -7.72
N ASP A 496 16.32 26.38 -6.68
CA ASP A 496 17.69 25.87 -6.78
C ASP A 496 17.64 24.33 -6.80
N VAL A 497 17.72 23.79 -8.02
CA VAL A 497 17.68 22.34 -8.26
C VAL A 497 18.79 21.61 -7.50
N GLN A 498 19.97 22.21 -7.34
CA GLN A 498 21.09 21.56 -6.64
C GLN A 498 20.77 21.39 -5.17
N VAL A 499 20.38 22.48 -4.50
CA VAL A 499 20.08 22.48 -3.07
C VAL A 499 18.88 21.56 -2.80
N LEU A 500 17.79 21.72 -3.56
CA LEU A 500 16.58 20.94 -3.37
C LEU A 500 16.79 19.44 -3.63
N SER A 501 17.55 19.08 -4.67
CA SER A 501 17.87 17.67 -4.94
C SER A 501 18.69 17.05 -3.80
N ALA A 502 19.64 17.78 -3.22
CA ALA A 502 20.42 17.32 -2.07
C ALA A 502 19.55 17.13 -0.82
N GLU A 503 18.64 18.06 -0.54
CA GLU A 503 17.71 17.96 0.59
C GLU A 503 16.76 16.76 0.47
N LEU A 504 16.18 16.58 -0.72
CA LEU A 504 15.27 15.46 -1.00
C LEU A 504 16.03 14.12 -0.98
N HIS A 505 17.25 14.08 -1.52
CA HIS A 505 18.10 12.89 -1.42
C HIS A 505 18.40 12.55 0.05
N ALA A 506 18.80 13.53 0.86
CA ALA A 506 19.02 13.33 2.29
C ALA A 506 17.76 12.86 3.03
N TYR A 507 16.58 13.33 2.63
CA TYR A 507 15.31 12.81 3.14
C TYR A 507 15.15 11.31 2.86
N PHE A 508 15.34 10.87 1.60
CA PHE A 508 15.25 9.46 1.24
C PHE A 508 16.34 8.60 1.91
N THR A 509 17.57 9.10 2.05
CA THR A 509 18.64 8.38 2.78
C THR A 509 18.31 8.20 4.27
N ARG A 510 17.73 9.22 4.92
CA ARG A 510 17.26 9.06 6.33
C ARG A 510 16.15 8.02 6.44
N HIS A 511 15.22 8.00 5.48
CA HIS A 511 14.16 7.00 5.43
C HIS A 511 14.74 5.59 5.22
N GLU A 512 15.70 5.42 4.30
CA GLU A 512 16.43 4.16 4.11
C GLU A 512 17.03 3.65 5.42
N HIS A 513 17.78 4.49 6.14
CA HIS A 513 18.38 4.09 7.42
C HIS A 513 17.33 3.70 8.47
N SER A 514 16.18 4.40 8.51
CA SER A 514 15.07 4.08 9.41
C SER A 514 14.44 2.72 9.09
N GLU A 515 14.24 2.41 7.81
CA GLU A 515 13.69 1.11 7.38
C GLU A 515 14.65 -0.04 7.68
N ILE A 516 15.94 0.13 7.41
CA ILE A 516 16.98 -0.86 7.76
C ILE A 516 16.98 -1.06 9.29
N ALA A 517 16.99 0.00 10.08
CA ALA A 517 16.96 -0.10 11.54
C ALA A 517 15.72 -0.86 12.05
N ARG A 518 14.55 -0.74 11.39
CA ARG A 518 13.35 -1.51 11.75
C ARG A 518 13.49 -3.01 11.49
N ILE A 519 14.15 -3.40 10.39
CA ILE A 519 14.45 -4.80 10.10
C ILE A 519 15.36 -5.38 11.20
N HIS A 520 16.41 -4.65 11.58
CA HIS A 520 17.34 -5.09 12.63
C HIS A 520 16.67 -5.14 14.01
N ALA A 521 15.83 -4.16 14.36
CA ALA A 521 15.06 -4.18 15.61
C ALA A 521 14.13 -5.42 15.71
N MET A 522 13.55 -5.85 14.60
CA MET A 522 12.76 -7.08 14.55
C MET A 522 13.62 -8.33 14.76
N LEU A 523 14.82 -8.40 14.17
CA LEU A 523 15.76 -9.49 14.43
C LEU A 523 16.17 -9.54 15.91
N GLU A 524 16.42 -8.39 16.52
CA GLU A 524 16.71 -8.27 17.95
C GLU A 524 15.53 -8.73 18.82
N LEU A 525 14.30 -8.40 18.43
CA LEU A 525 13.10 -8.91 19.11
C LEU A 525 13.04 -10.44 19.05
N PHE A 526 13.31 -11.06 17.90
CA PHE A 526 13.27 -12.52 17.76
C PHE A 526 14.43 -13.23 18.47
N ALA A 527 15.58 -12.59 18.59
CA ALA A 527 16.77 -13.13 19.25
C ALA A 527 16.86 -12.79 20.76
N THR A 528 15.84 -12.15 21.33
CA THR A 528 15.86 -11.73 22.74
C THR A 528 15.79 -12.92 23.70
N ASP A 529 16.44 -12.77 24.86
CA ASP A 529 16.36 -13.67 26.01
C ASP A 529 15.26 -13.25 27.02
N HIS A 530 14.49 -12.22 26.69
CA HIS A 530 13.34 -11.76 27.47
C HIS A 530 12.01 -12.27 26.89
N CYS A 531 10.93 -12.21 27.66
CA CYS A 531 9.61 -12.63 27.18
C CYS A 531 9.19 -11.87 25.92
N LEU A 532 8.92 -12.59 24.82
CA LEU A 532 8.52 -12.01 23.53
C LEU A 532 7.23 -11.19 23.64
N GLY A 533 6.22 -11.72 24.33
CA GLY A 533 4.93 -11.02 24.52
C GLY A 533 5.08 -9.69 25.27
N TYR A 534 5.94 -9.67 26.29
CA TYR A 534 6.26 -8.44 27.03
C TYR A 534 7.02 -7.44 26.16
N ARG A 535 8.09 -7.87 25.48
CA ARG A 535 8.91 -7.01 24.62
C ARG A 535 8.11 -6.42 23.46
N LEU A 536 7.22 -7.21 22.86
CA LEU A 536 6.32 -6.76 21.81
C LEU A 536 5.33 -5.71 22.33
N ALA A 537 4.72 -5.93 23.50
CA ALA A 537 3.82 -4.96 24.12
C ALA A 537 4.55 -3.65 24.47
N GLN A 538 5.74 -3.75 25.09
CA GLN A 538 6.58 -2.60 25.43
C GLN A 538 6.98 -1.78 24.20
N TYR A 539 7.26 -2.44 23.07
CA TYR A 539 7.57 -1.76 21.80
C TYR A 539 6.44 -0.80 21.34
N PHE A 540 5.18 -1.17 21.61
CA PHE A 540 4.01 -0.32 21.33
C PHE A 540 3.60 0.58 22.51
N GLY A 541 4.41 0.65 23.57
CA GLY A 541 4.14 1.48 24.75
C GLY A 541 3.10 0.88 25.71
N ASP A 542 2.85 -0.43 25.65
CA ASP A 542 2.01 -1.12 26.63
C ASP A 542 2.86 -1.67 27.79
N ASP A 543 2.94 -0.88 28.86
CA ASP A 543 3.68 -1.22 30.07
C ASP A 543 2.91 -2.16 31.02
N ASN A 544 1.66 -2.52 30.71
CA ASN A 544 0.82 -3.37 31.57
C ASN A 544 0.95 -4.87 31.25
N ALA A 545 1.71 -5.23 30.21
CA ALA A 545 1.92 -6.62 29.84
C ALA A 545 2.71 -7.40 30.91
N PRO A 546 2.42 -8.70 31.12
CA PRO A 546 3.15 -9.50 32.09
C PRO A 546 4.61 -9.67 31.65
N ARG A 547 5.56 -9.38 32.54
CA ARG A 547 7.01 -9.54 32.29
C ARG A 547 7.41 -10.95 31.84
N GLN A 548 6.62 -11.95 32.24
CA GLN A 548 6.71 -13.33 31.76
C GLN A 548 5.30 -13.78 31.40
N CYS A 549 5.02 -13.98 30.11
CA CYS A 549 3.71 -14.38 29.64
C CYS A 549 3.40 -15.87 29.89
N GLY A 550 4.43 -16.70 30.09
CA GLY A 550 4.29 -18.14 30.33
C GLY A 550 3.97 -18.99 29.10
N HIS A 551 3.86 -18.40 27.91
CA HIS A 551 3.39 -19.09 26.69
C HIS A 551 4.17 -18.78 25.40
N CYS A 552 5.22 -17.95 25.49
CA CYS A 552 6.13 -17.71 24.38
C CYS A 552 7.36 -18.64 24.42
N SER A 553 8.07 -18.79 23.30
CA SER A 553 9.24 -19.68 23.22
C SER A 553 10.28 -19.39 24.30
N VAL A 554 10.57 -18.11 24.57
CA VAL A 554 11.50 -17.70 25.64
C VAL A 554 11.01 -18.10 27.03
N CYS A 555 9.72 -17.91 27.34
CA CYS A 555 9.15 -18.33 28.63
C CYS A 555 9.13 -19.86 28.80
N HIS A 556 9.13 -20.61 27.70
CA HIS A 556 9.32 -22.07 27.70
C HIS A 556 10.80 -22.50 27.75
N GLY A 557 11.74 -21.55 27.83
CA GLY A 557 13.18 -21.84 27.86
C GLY A 557 13.81 -22.05 26.48
N HIS A 558 13.08 -21.79 25.40
CA HIS A 558 13.54 -21.90 24.02
C HIS A 558 13.94 -20.52 23.46
N VAL A 559 15.08 -19.99 23.93
CA VAL A 559 15.66 -18.76 23.40
C VAL A 559 16.25 -19.02 22.02
N ALA A 560 15.81 -18.27 21.00
CA ALA A 560 16.25 -18.46 19.63
C ALA A 560 17.63 -17.85 19.39
N ARG A 561 18.53 -18.62 18.77
CA ARG A 561 19.79 -18.13 18.20
C ARG A 561 19.70 -18.23 16.69
N LEU A 562 19.49 -17.11 16.03
CA LEU A 562 19.21 -17.08 14.60
C LEU A 562 20.43 -17.57 13.81
N PRO A 563 20.31 -18.61 12.98
CA PRO A 563 21.42 -19.08 12.16
C PRO A 563 21.90 -17.96 11.22
N GLU A 564 23.23 -17.80 11.16
CA GLU A 564 23.91 -16.91 10.22
C GLU A 564 23.87 -17.49 8.81
N PRO A 565 23.89 -16.64 7.77
CA PRO A 565 23.94 -17.10 6.39
C PRO A 565 25.23 -17.89 6.11
N PRO A 566 25.24 -18.74 5.07
CA PRO A 566 26.45 -19.43 4.64
C PRO A 566 27.60 -18.47 4.37
N VAL A 567 28.82 -18.82 4.80
CA VAL A 567 30.03 -18.01 4.57
C VAL A 567 30.28 -17.90 3.06
N LEU A 568 30.35 -16.67 2.56
CA LEU A 568 30.63 -16.38 1.16
C LEU A 568 32.13 -16.11 0.93
N PRO A 569 32.68 -16.42 -0.26
CA PRO A 569 34.05 -16.02 -0.62
C PRO A 569 34.24 -14.51 -0.52
N ALA A 570 35.43 -14.06 -0.11
CA ALA A 570 35.70 -12.64 0.11
C ALA A 570 35.53 -11.83 -1.18
N LEU A 571 34.98 -10.61 -1.06
CA LEU A 571 34.78 -9.73 -2.22
C LEU A 571 36.11 -9.28 -2.85
N VAL A 572 37.19 -9.21 -2.07
CA VAL A 572 38.54 -8.89 -2.57
C VAL A 572 39.04 -9.88 -3.63
N ASP A 573 38.53 -11.12 -3.62
CA ASP A 573 38.89 -12.15 -4.59
C ASP A 573 38.07 -12.05 -5.89
N LYS A 574 37.08 -11.14 -5.95
CA LYS A 574 36.24 -10.92 -7.14
C LYS A 574 36.92 -9.96 -8.11
N ASN A 575 36.83 -10.26 -9.39
CA ASN A 575 37.36 -9.39 -10.44
C ASN A 575 36.32 -8.32 -10.82
N PHE A 576 36.59 -7.07 -10.44
CA PHE A 576 35.72 -5.92 -10.73
C PHE A 576 35.47 -5.71 -12.23
N GLU A 577 36.53 -5.72 -13.04
CA GLU A 577 36.42 -5.49 -14.48
C GLU A 577 35.59 -6.58 -15.17
N ALA A 578 35.79 -7.84 -14.78
CA ALA A 578 35.03 -8.96 -15.33
C ALA A 578 33.54 -8.92 -14.96
N LEU A 579 33.19 -8.39 -13.78
CA LEU A 579 31.80 -8.31 -13.30
C LEU A 579 31.08 -7.03 -13.76
N CYS A 580 31.79 -5.92 -13.90
CA CYS A 580 31.19 -4.61 -14.13
C CYS A 580 31.46 -4.03 -15.52
N GLY A 581 32.54 -4.44 -16.20
CA GLY A 581 33.04 -3.79 -17.41
C GLY A 581 32.01 -3.67 -18.54
N ASP A 582 31.33 -4.77 -18.87
CA ASP A 582 30.29 -4.78 -19.91
C ASP A 582 29.12 -3.83 -19.57
N PHE A 583 28.74 -3.77 -18.28
CA PHE A 583 27.67 -2.90 -17.84
C PHE A 583 28.11 -1.43 -17.82
N ILE A 584 29.32 -1.12 -17.36
CA ILE A 584 29.90 0.23 -17.39
C ILE A 584 29.93 0.74 -18.83
N HIS A 585 30.48 -0.05 -19.75
CA HIS A 585 30.56 0.32 -21.16
C HIS A 585 29.18 0.60 -21.76
N LYS A 586 28.20 -0.29 -21.51
CA LYS A 586 26.84 -0.11 -22.02
C LYS A 586 26.13 1.09 -21.39
N HIS A 587 26.39 1.37 -20.12
CA HIS A 587 25.84 2.51 -19.40
C HIS A 587 26.42 3.82 -19.94
N GLU A 588 27.72 3.89 -20.19
CA GLU A 588 28.39 5.04 -20.81
C GLU A 588 27.86 5.31 -22.21
N GLN A 589 27.68 4.28 -23.04
CA GLN A 589 27.07 4.42 -24.36
C GLN A 589 25.65 4.99 -24.30
N HIS A 590 24.90 4.69 -23.24
CA HIS A 590 23.51 5.14 -23.10
C HIS A 590 23.39 6.54 -22.49
N SER A 591 24.21 6.86 -21.49
CA SER A 591 24.06 8.05 -20.64
C SER A 591 25.19 9.07 -20.78
N GLY A 592 26.28 8.74 -21.48
CA GLY A 592 27.47 9.57 -21.58
C GLY A 592 28.32 9.65 -20.31
N SER A 593 28.03 8.84 -19.29
CA SER A 593 28.73 8.85 -18.00
C SER A 593 28.92 7.44 -17.42
N VAL A 594 29.95 7.28 -16.58
CA VAL A 594 30.18 6.07 -15.78
C VAL A 594 29.00 5.89 -14.81
N PRO A 595 28.50 4.67 -14.57
CA PRO A 595 27.48 4.43 -13.55
C PRO A 595 27.99 4.75 -12.15
N SER A 596 27.10 5.23 -11.27
CA SER A 596 27.38 5.42 -9.84
C SER A 596 27.69 4.10 -9.13
N ALA A 597 28.32 4.18 -7.96
CA ALA A 597 28.57 3.02 -7.10
C ALA A 597 27.26 2.28 -6.77
N GLU A 598 26.21 3.03 -6.44
CA GLU A 598 24.88 2.51 -6.14
C GLU A 598 24.29 1.76 -7.34
N ARG A 599 24.47 2.28 -8.55
CA ARG A 599 23.95 1.67 -9.77
C ARG A 599 24.64 0.35 -10.09
N LEU A 600 25.96 0.28 -9.92
CA LEU A 600 26.71 -0.96 -10.02
C LEU A 600 26.33 -1.96 -8.91
N THR A 601 26.12 -1.47 -7.69
CA THR A 601 25.74 -2.35 -6.57
C THR A 601 24.38 -2.99 -6.85
N ARG A 602 23.41 -2.20 -7.32
CA ARG A 602 22.09 -2.69 -7.73
C ARG A 602 22.17 -3.71 -8.86
N PHE A 603 23.07 -3.52 -9.82
CA PHE A 603 23.29 -4.44 -10.93
C PHE A 603 23.80 -5.81 -10.42
N LEU A 604 24.83 -5.81 -9.58
CA LEU A 604 25.41 -7.04 -9.04
C LEU A 604 24.49 -7.74 -8.02
N CYS A 605 23.70 -6.99 -7.26
CA CYS A 605 22.79 -7.51 -6.22
C CYS A 605 21.38 -7.84 -6.74
N ALA A 606 21.15 -7.86 -8.07
CA ALA A 606 19.86 -8.14 -8.70
C ALA A 606 18.71 -7.16 -8.34
N ILE A 607 19.04 -5.95 -7.86
CA ILE A 607 18.03 -4.94 -7.48
C ILE A 607 17.52 -4.25 -8.76
N SER A 608 16.36 -4.69 -9.23
CA SER A 608 15.77 -4.18 -10.47
C SER A 608 15.40 -2.68 -10.35
N VAL A 609 15.90 -1.86 -11.27
CA VAL A 609 15.52 -0.45 -11.44
C VAL A 609 15.06 -0.18 -12.88
N PRO A 610 14.28 0.88 -13.15
CA PRO A 610 13.70 1.13 -14.49
C PRO A 610 14.72 1.10 -15.63
N LEU A 611 15.90 1.71 -15.42
CA LEU A 611 16.99 1.75 -16.39
C LEU A 611 17.47 0.36 -16.83
N PHE A 612 17.41 -0.64 -15.96
CA PHE A 612 17.90 -1.99 -16.28
C PHE A 612 17.06 -2.68 -17.35
N THR A 613 15.77 -2.36 -17.45
CA THR A 613 14.92 -2.86 -18.53
C THR A 613 15.38 -2.28 -19.87
N ARG A 614 15.64 -0.96 -19.92
CA ARG A 614 16.15 -0.26 -21.13
C ARG A 614 17.51 -0.80 -21.57
N LEU A 615 18.42 -0.98 -20.61
CA LEU A 615 19.75 -1.53 -20.88
C LEU A 615 19.76 -3.04 -21.07
N LYS A 616 18.63 -3.75 -20.96
CA LYS A 616 18.57 -5.22 -20.94
C LYS A 616 19.60 -5.82 -19.96
N ALA A 617 19.76 -5.19 -18.79
CA ALA A 617 20.85 -5.46 -17.86
C ALA A 617 20.88 -6.92 -17.38
N ARG A 618 19.70 -7.56 -17.27
CA ARG A 618 19.57 -8.99 -16.91
C ARG A 618 20.29 -9.96 -17.85
N LYS A 619 20.64 -9.52 -19.06
CA LYS A 619 21.37 -10.32 -20.05
C LYS A 619 22.88 -10.04 -20.05
N ILE A 620 23.34 -9.08 -19.25
CA ILE A 620 24.74 -8.68 -19.18
C ILE A 620 25.43 -9.54 -18.13
N HIS A 621 26.65 -9.99 -18.44
CA HIS A 621 27.48 -10.71 -17.49
C HIS A 621 27.69 -9.86 -16.21
N GLY A 622 27.63 -10.50 -15.04
CA GLY A 622 27.70 -9.84 -13.74
C GLY A 622 26.36 -9.46 -13.12
N TYR A 623 25.25 -9.40 -13.88
CA TYR A 623 23.94 -9.15 -13.29
C TYR A 623 23.60 -10.26 -12.29
N ALA A 624 23.18 -9.88 -11.07
CA ALA A 624 22.90 -10.79 -9.97
C ALA A 624 24.10 -11.64 -9.48
N ALA A 625 25.32 -11.38 -9.95
CA ALA A 625 26.49 -12.19 -9.58
C ALA A 625 26.85 -12.13 -8.09
N LEU A 626 26.40 -11.10 -7.38
CA LEU A 626 26.60 -10.92 -5.94
C LEU A 626 25.27 -10.82 -5.18
N GLU A 627 24.17 -11.40 -5.69
CA GLU A 627 22.85 -11.33 -5.05
C GLU A 627 22.80 -11.90 -3.62
N ALA A 628 23.71 -12.81 -3.29
CA ALA A 628 23.83 -13.41 -1.96
C ALA A 628 24.56 -12.53 -0.95
N TYR A 629 25.29 -11.50 -1.40
CA TYR A 629 26.11 -10.65 -0.54
C TYR A 629 25.32 -9.47 0.04
N PRO A 630 25.66 -8.99 1.25
CA PRO A 630 25.07 -7.78 1.80
C PRO A 630 25.35 -6.57 0.89
N TYR A 631 24.31 -5.78 0.58
CA TYR A 631 24.39 -4.63 -0.32
C TYR A 631 25.47 -3.62 0.12
N ALA A 632 25.57 -3.35 1.42
CA ALA A 632 26.55 -2.40 1.97
C ALA A 632 28.00 -2.83 1.70
N GLU A 633 28.31 -4.13 1.81
CA GLU A 633 29.64 -4.68 1.53
C GLU A 633 29.97 -4.59 0.04
N VAL A 634 29.01 -4.95 -0.83
CA VAL A 634 29.18 -4.83 -2.29
C VAL A 634 29.38 -3.37 -2.70
N ARG A 635 28.63 -2.44 -2.11
CA ARG A 635 28.77 -1.00 -2.35
C ARG A 635 30.15 -0.50 -1.95
N GLN A 636 30.63 -0.87 -0.76
CA GLN A 636 31.96 -0.49 -0.29
C GLN A 636 33.06 -1.07 -1.20
N TRP A 637 32.93 -2.32 -1.62
CA TRP A 637 33.85 -2.96 -2.57
C TRP A 637 33.88 -2.21 -3.91
N ILE A 638 32.71 -1.83 -4.46
CA ILE A 638 32.64 -1.03 -5.69
C ILE A 638 33.29 0.34 -5.51
N GLN A 639 33.00 1.03 -4.40
CA GLN A 639 33.57 2.35 -4.11
C GLN A 639 35.09 2.34 -4.00
N ALA A 640 35.70 1.21 -3.63
CA ALA A 640 37.15 1.06 -3.61
C ALA A 640 37.77 0.89 -5.02
N HIS A 641 36.96 0.61 -6.05
CA HIS A 641 37.40 0.39 -7.43
C HIS A 641 37.03 1.53 -8.40
N LEU A 642 36.04 2.35 -8.05
CA LEU A 642 35.68 3.60 -8.75
C LEU A 642 36.56 4.75 -8.27
#